data_AF-A0AAD2GBD1-F1
#
_entry.id   AF-A0AAD2GBD1-F1
#
_cell.length_a   1.000
_cell.length_b   1.000
_cell.length_c   1.000
_cell.angle_alpha   90.00
_cell.angle_beta   90.00
_cell.angle_gamma   90.00
#
_symmetry.space_group_name_H-M   'P 1'
#
loop_
_entity.id
_entity.type
_entity.pdbx_description
1 polymer ?
#
loop_
_entity_poly.entity_id
_entity_poly.type
_entity_poly.pdbx_seq_one_letter_code
_entity_poly.pdbx_strand_id
1 'polypeptide(L)'
;MMTNLLFFSSLPLLLFTLILTVIPTGTQSYRYALVTGWSNFFDPIKQGWNDSCAAIGADCEIWNAHPDSLRKFNHTWEPEVDRTWCVPIMRHLIARGDIDGFAVKCNTKPDYPPVLQEAHDAGIPTVVFAGPHIGPYASYIGTNNDDVGRAMARLLKQLRPEGGTYATVYNGPSSEERALGFIDEIERDNNRDDKAHWMEEPSLNYSAWGWGTIYEYKGTTALGFDKVPWVIQGILETNLTALVFMYQTPTRHPNFTQVIQQNQWRNVSIISVDGNGNEMNFLGRGIIDGLVGEATYDTGVLMPEVLQRIMEEEAVLPQYHTNLLNHNLVPGRLPELAVDQSLLGNLRYIGFTGFGIVALMACIFMWWTFTHREAVVVKASQPFFLAMTAGGVLVMASSLIPLSFDDQGSQISETRAVAICMSIPWLAFCGFSITFSALFAKTWRVNQFFNSNMAYSRIKITEADVLKPFCLLFSLNVIILVCWTIIDPLTYDRKFAPGTDLWNRDIASNGSCSSEHTLAYVAPLGMVSFCVLVIACWQAVAARDIKSEFAEAKWIGWTMFSLAQGFLTGIPIVVVTKDIPEAFYLTLTFLTFALCTVVLLLIFVPKIRMHQRYNKLTPMEQKNAMAISLRKSSNMIGNLAKVNYSQALQLDFSSSNHQAPQGEVKNTGLTCSNRAPEEAPKANCQASDNNKSSGAFYKKIDESEPSKKSSYIDDGDLGEIHQT
;
A
#
# COMPACT_ATOMS: atom_id res chain seq x y z
N MET A 1 12.77 -36.95 16.15
CA MET A 1 11.76 -37.38 17.13
C MET A 1 10.73 -36.25 17.18
N MET A 2 9.82 -36.06 16.23
CA MET A 2 8.90 -37.01 15.58
C MET A 2 8.08 -37.82 16.58
N THR A 3 6.88 -37.31 16.86
CA THR A 3 5.62 -38.03 17.10
C THR A 3 4.54 -37.01 16.71
N ASN A 4 3.90 -37.03 15.53
CA ASN A 4 3.01 -38.06 14.96
C ASN A 4 1.98 -38.54 15.99
N LEU A 5 0.71 -38.78 15.69
CA LEU A 5 -0.18 -38.67 14.54
C LEU A 5 -1.51 -39.22 15.12
N LEU A 6 -2.64 -38.68 14.66
CA LEU A 6 -3.93 -39.34 14.42
C LEU A 6 -4.27 -40.66 15.14
N PHE A 7 -5.41 -40.72 15.84
CA PHE A 7 -6.41 -41.81 15.75
C PHE A 7 -7.77 -41.24 16.18
N PHE A 8 -8.68 -40.95 15.24
CA PHE A 8 -9.73 -41.84 14.69
C PHE A 8 -10.98 -42.00 15.59
N SER A 9 -12.07 -41.40 15.08
CA SER A 9 -13.38 -42.02 14.85
C SER A 9 -14.15 -42.69 15.99
N SER A 10 -15.35 -42.14 16.25
CA SER A 10 -16.69 -42.80 16.25
C SER A 10 -17.58 -42.05 17.25
N LEU A 11 -18.51 -41.21 16.76
CA LEU A 11 -19.98 -41.45 16.69
C LEU A 11 -20.65 -41.61 18.08
N PRO A 12 -21.94 -41.26 18.28
CA PRO A 12 -22.84 -40.42 17.47
C PRO A 12 -23.79 -39.54 18.33
N LEU A 13 -24.69 -38.81 17.66
CA LEU A 13 -26.06 -38.49 18.13
C LEU A 13 -26.23 -37.90 19.55
N LEU A 14 -26.34 -36.58 19.64
CA LEU A 14 -27.39 -35.88 20.39
C LEU A 14 -27.22 -34.37 20.22
N LEU A 15 -28.33 -33.65 20.11
CA LEU A 15 -28.47 -32.21 19.85
C LEU A 15 -28.40 -31.76 18.38
N PHE A 16 -28.98 -32.58 17.49
CA PHE A 16 -29.74 -32.08 16.33
C PHE A 16 -31.23 -32.04 16.71
N THR A 17 -31.57 -31.27 17.75
CA THR A 17 -32.95 -30.92 18.11
C THR A 17 -32.93 -29.58 18.86
N LEU A 18 -32.53 -28.53 18.16
CA LEU A 18 -33.08 -27.21 18.38
C LEU A 18 -33.73 -26.78 17.07
N ILE A 19 -34.72 -27.57 16.64
CA ILE A 19 -35.86 -27.01 15.92
C ILE A 19 -36.48 -26.08 16.96
N LEU A 20 -36.08 -24.81 16.90
CA LEU A 20 -36.93 -23.73 17.32
C LEU A 20 -38.28 -24.04 16.69
N THR A 21 -39.22 -24.43 17.55
CA THR A 21 -40.63 -24.24 17.30
C THR A 21 -40.80 -22.74 17.09
N VAL A 22 -40.55 -22.29 15.86
CA VAL A 22 -41.33 -21.20 15.29
C VAL A 22 -42.73 -21.79 15.27
N ILE A 23 -43.45 -21.53 16.37
CA ILE A 23 -44.90 -21.54 16.33
C ILE A 23 -45.21 -20.69 15.10
N PRO A 24 -45.89 -21.21 14.06
CA PRO A 24 -46.47 -20.32 13.08
C PRO A 24 -47.51 -19.53 13.88
N THR A 25 -47.10 -18.37 14.40
CA THR A 25 -48.03 -17.28 14.70
C THR A 25 -48.82 -17.16 13.42
N GLY A 26 -50.11 -17.50 13.47
CA GLY A 26 -50.97 -17.42 12.28
C GLY A 26 -50.66 -16.11 11.60
N THR A 27 -50.19 -16.17 10.36
CA THR A 27 -49.84 -14.98 9.58
C THR A 27 -51.05 -14.08 9.61
N GLN A 28 -51.00 -13.05 10.44
CA GLN A 28 -52.01 -12.01 10.49
C GLN A 28 -51.89 -11.36 9.12
N SER A 29 -52.80 -11.71 8.22
CA SER A 29 -52.75 -11.21 6.85
C SER A 29 -53.21 -9.76 6.91
N TYR A 30 -52.24 -8.85 6.89
CA TYR A 30 -52.50 -7.42 6.87
C TYR A 30 -53.05 -7.02 5.51
N ARG A 31 -53.94 -6.02 5.52
CA ARG A 31 -54.54 -5.47 4.31
C ARG A 31 -54.03 -4.07 4.02
N TYR A 32 -53.30 -3.92 2.91
CA TYR A 32 -52.70 -2.65 2.53
C TYR A 32 -53.29 -2.06 1.26
N ALA A 33 -53.32 -0.73 1.17
CA ALA A 33 -53.73 -0.02 -0.03
C ALA A 33 -52.60 0.85 -0.61
N LEU A 34 -52.45 0.85 -1.93
CA LEU A 34 -51.56 1.75 -2.66
C LEU A 34 -52.37 2.78 -3.43
N VAL A 35 -52.16 4.07 -3.14
CA VAL A 35 -52.84 5.19 -3.79
C VAL A 35 -51.87 5.91 -4.73
N THR A 36 -52.08 5.77 -6.05
CA THR A 36 -51.15 6.19 -7.11
C THR A 36 -51.80 7.01 -8.23
N GLY A 37 -51.00 7.76 -9.00
CA GLY A 37 -51.47 8.40 -10.22
C GLY A 37 -51.64 7.41 -11.40
N TRP A 38 -51.82 7.95 -12.60
CA TRP A 38 -52.12 7.15 -13.82
C TRP A 38 -51.06 7.23 -14.94
N SER A 39 -49.86 7.76 -14.67
CA SER A 39 -48.77 7.76 -15.66
C SER A 39 -47.93 6.48 -15.64
N ASN A 40 -47.16 6.24 -16.71
CA ASN A 40 -46.21 5.12 -16.85
C ASN A 40 -45.12 5.10 -15.75
N PHE A 41 -44.94 6.20 -15.03
CA PHE A 41 -44.09 6.28 -13.83
C PHE A 41 -44.53 5.27 -12.76
N PHE A 42 -45.83 5.02 -12.63
CA PHE A 42 -46.38 4.20 -11.56
C PHE A 42 -46.44 2.71 -11.87
N ASP A 43 -46.27 2.30 -13.12
CA ASP A 43 -46.40 0.89 -13.50
C ASP A 43 -45.34 -0.01 -12.86
N PRO A 44 -44.03 0.32 -12.88
CA PRO A 44 -43.04 -0.45 -12.12
C PRO A 44 -43.27 -0.39 -10.60
N ILE A 45 -43.80 0.70 -10.07
CA ILE A 45 -44.16 0.83 -8.64
C ILE A 45 -45.27 -0.17 -8.27
N LYS A 46 -46.33 -0.24 -9.09
CA LYS A 46 -47.44 -1.18 -8.89
C LYS A 46 -46.96 -2.64 -8.99
N GLN A 47 -46.02 -2.91 -9.90
CA GLN A 47 -45.44 -4.23 -10.04
C GLN A 47 -44.66 -4.62 -8.77
N GLY A 48 -43.71 -3.78 -8.33
CA GLY A 48 -42.95 -4.01 -7.10
C GLY A 48 -43.84 -4.13 -5.86
N TRP A 49 -44.92 -3.34 -5.79
CA TRP A 49 -45.93 -3.44 -4.73
C TRP A 49 -46.59 -4.82 -4.71
N ASN A 50 -47.10 -5.29 -5.85
CA ASN A 50 -47.76 -6.60 -5.94
C ASN A 50 -46.80 -7.75 -5.60
N ASP A 51 -45.57 -7.69 -6.12
CA ASP A 51 -44.55 -8.72 -5.89
C ASP A 51 -44.15 -8.78 -4.41
N SER A 52 -43.99 -7.62 -3.76
CA SER A 52 -43.69 -7.51 -2.33
C SER A 52 -44.87 -7.98 -1.47
N CYS A 53 -46.09 -7.55 -1.76
CA CYS A 53 -47.29 -8.02 -1.07
C CYS A 53 -47.46 -9.55 -1.15
N ALA A 54 -47.20 -10.16 -2.31
CA ALA A 54 -47.22 -11.60 -2.47
C ALA A 54 -46.12 -12.30 -1.66
N ALA A 55 -44.93 -11.70 -1.57
CA ALA A 55 -43.81 -12.22 -0.80
C ALA A 55 -44.05 -12.19 0.72
N ILE A 56 -44.68 -11.12 1.22
CA ILE A 56 -44.98 -10.96 2.65
C ILE A 56 -46.31 -11.58 3.08
N GLY A 57 -47.15 -12.02 2.14
CA GLY A 57 -48.46 -12.62 2.42
C GLY A 57 -49.54 -11.61 2.85
N ALA A 58 -49.43 -10.36 2.42
CA ALA A 58 -50.40 -9.30 2.69
C ALA A 58 -51.50 -9.26 1.59
N ASP A 59 -52.74 -8.94 2.00
CA ASP A 59 -53.82 -8.64 1.06
C ASP A 59 -53.69 -7.20 0.58
N CYS A 60 -53.42 -7.00 -0.70
CA CYS A 60 -53.06 -5.69 -1.23
C CYS A 60 -53.99 -5.23 -2.34
N GLU A 61 -54.39 -3.96 -2.27
CA GLU A 61 -55.21 -3.32 -3.30
C GLU A 61 -54.57 -2.03 -3.83
N ILE A 62 -54.80 -1.74 -5.11
CA ILE A 62 -54.28 -0.56 -5.79
C ILE A 62 -55.44 0.34 -6.20
N TRP A 63 -55.33 1.61 -5.82
CA TRP A 63 -56.23 2.68 -6.19
C TRP A 63 -55.50 3.72 -7.02
N ASN A 64 -56.12 4.14 -8.12
CA ASN A 64 -55.52 5.12 -9.01
C ASN A 64 -56.53 6.14 -9.55
N ALA A 65 -56.01 7.21 -10.15
CA ALA A 65 -56.79 8.28 -10.76
C ALA A 65 -57.57 7.87 -12.03
N HIS A 66 -57.67 6.58 -12.37
CA HIS A 66 -58.37 6.12 -13.58
C HIS A 66 -59.90 6.28 -13.43
N PRO A 67 -60.65 6.67 -14.48
CA PRO A 67 -62.10 6.83 -14.43
C PRO A 67 -62.86 5.59 -13.91
N ASP A 68 -62.39 4.38 -14.22
CA ASP A 68 -63.02 3.14 -13.73
C ASP A 68 -62.80 2.87 -12.24
N SER A 69 -61.68 3.34 -11.68
CA SER A 69 -61.42 3.32 -10.23
C SER A 69 -62.31 4.32 -9.50
N LEU A 70 -62.56 5.48 -10.12
CA LEU A 70 -63.46 6.51 -9.61
C LEU A 70 -64.94 6.12 -9.72
N ARG A 71 -65.33 5.28 -10.70
CA ARG A 71 -66.70 4.73 -10.83
C ARG A 71 -67.13 3.80 -9.70
N LYS A 72 -66.19 3.28 -8.90
CA LYS A 72 -66.50 2.53 -7.68
C LYS A 72 -67.15 3.42 -6.59
N PHE A 73 -67.07 4.75 -6.72
CA PHE A 73 -67.79 5.72 -5.89
C PHE A 73 -69.21 5.92 -6.44
N ASN A 74 -70.21 5.56 -5.65
CA ASN A 74 -71.60 5.62 -6.08
C ASN A 74 -72.13 7.08 -6.13
N HIS A 75 -72.50 7.52 -7.34
CA HIS A 75 -73.23 8.73 -7.76
C HIS A 75 -72.60 10.12 -7.59
N THR A 76 -72.66 10.87 -8.71
CA THR A 76 -72.42 12.31 -8.93
C THR A 76 -70.99 12.81 -8.70
N TRP A 77 -70.09 12.49 -9.63
CA TRP A 77 -68.87 13.28 -9.85
C TRP A 77 -68.83 13.72 -11.31
N GLU A 78 -68.95 15.03 -11.54
CA GLU A 78 -68.63 15.63 -12.84
C GLU A 78 -67.10 15.74 -12.99
N PRO A 79 -66.55 15.47 -14.18
CA PRO A 79 -65.11 15.43 -14.40
C PRO A 79 -64.55 16.83 -14.57
N GLU A 80 -64.40 17.59 -13.47
CA GLU A 80 -63.24 18.45 -13.38
C GLU A 80 -62.05 17.55 -13.04
N VAL A 81 -61.33 17.15 -14.09
CA VAL A 81 -60.10 16.34 -14.04
C VAL A 81 -58.96 17.18 -13.43
N ASP A 82 -59.18 17.75 -12.24
CA ASP A 82 -58.29 18.72 -11.62
C ASP A 82 -57.76 18.24 -10.27
N ARG A 83 -56.70 17.44 -10.31
CA ARG A 83 -55.67 17.30 -9.26
C ARG A 83 -56.14 16.91 -7.83
N THR A 84 -57.42 16.61 -7.57
CA THR A 84 -58.01 16.29 -6.24
C THR A 84 -58.28 14.80 -6.00
N TRP A 85 -57.90 13.92 -6.93
CA TRP A 85 -58.32 12.51 -6.95
C TRP A 85 -57.88 11.67 -5.73
N CYS A 86 -56.76 12.02 -5.07
CA CYS A 86 -56.19 11.18 -4.01
C CYS A 86 -56.94 11.29 -2.66
N VAL A 87 -57.41 12.49 -2.30
CA VAL A 87 -57.98 12.77 -0.96
C VAL A 87 -59.31 12.03 -0.76
N PRO A 88 -60.25 12.01 -1.73
CA PRO A 88 -61.46 11.20 -1.63
C PRO A 88 -61.16 9.70 -1.49
N ILE A 89 -60.12 9.19 -2.17
CA ILE A 89 -59.70 7.80 -2.06
C ILE A 89 -59.19 7.51 -0.65
N MET A 90 -58.31 8.35 -0.11
CA MET A 90 -57.80 8.20 1.25
C MET A 90 -58.93 8.23 2.29
N ARG A 91 -59.86 9.19 2.21
CA ARG A 91 -61.02 9.25 3.12
C ARG A 91 -61.93 8.03 3.01
N HIS A 92 -62.14 7.52 1.80
CA HIS A 92 -62.90 6.30 1.61
C HIS A 92 -62.24 5.10 2.27
N LEU A 93 -60.93 4.95 2.08
CA LEU A 93 -60.14 3.88 2.70
C LEU A 93 -60.18 3.95 4.23
N ILE A 94 -60.01 5.14 4.81
CA ILE A 94 -60.12 5.39 6.26
C ILE A 94 -61.54 5.03 6.75
N ALA A 95 -62.59 5.51 6.06
CA ALA A 95 -63.98 5.27 6.45
C ALA A 95 -64.42 3.81 6.31
N ARG A 96 -63.80 3.06 5.39
CA ARG A 96 -64.09 1.62 5.17
C ARG A 96 -63.59 0.77 6.33
N GLY A 97 -62.54 1.21 7.02
CA GLY A 97 -62.06 0.62 8.28
C GLY A 97 -61.54 -0.81 8.18
N ASP A 98 -61.22 -1.28 6.97
CA ASP A 98 -60.78 -2.65 6.67
C ASP A 98 -59.35 -2.73 6.14
N ILE A 99 -58.60 -1.62 6.21
CA ILE A 99 -57.17 -1.56 5.85
C ILE A 99 -56.33 -1.34 7.11
N ASP A 100 -55.19 -2.00 7.16
CA ASP A 100 -54.20 -1.90 8.24
C ASP A 100 -53.16 -0.80 7.97
N GLY A 101 -53.07 -0.30 6.74
CA GLY A 101 -52.11 0.73 6.36
C GLY A 101 -52.22 1.08 4.88
N PHE A 102 -51.71 2.24 4.48
CA PHE A 102 -51.67 2.59 3.06
C PHE A 102 -50.48 3.45 2.67
N ALA A 103 -50.01 3.25 1.44
CA ALA A 103 -48.98 4.06 0.83
C ALA A 103 -49.60 5.02 -0.19
N VAL A 104 -49.14 6.27 -0.21
CA VAL A 104 -49.76 7.31 -1.04
C VAL A 104 -48.74 8.27 -1.64
N LYS A 105 -48.96 8.57 -2.92
CA LYS A 105 -48.39 9.74 -3.58
C LYS A 105 -49.51 10.68 -3.99
N CYS A 106 -49.54 11.86 -3.40
CA CYS A 106 -50.44 12.93 -3.81
C CYS A 106 -49.71 14.24 -4.11
N ASN A 107 -50.28 15.02 -5.02
CA ASN A 107 -49.82 16.38 -5.29
C ASN A 107 -50.21 17.30 -4.12
N THR A 108 -49.32 18.22 -3.79
CA THR A 108 -49.48 19.20 -2.72
C THR A 108 -50.76 20.02 -2.88
N LYS A 109 -51.73 19.79 -1.98
CA LYS A 109 -52.97 20.57 -1.84
C LYS A 109 -53.25 20.83 -0.35
N PRO A 110 -53.97 21.91 -0.01
CA PRO A 110 -54.29 22.25 1.39
C PRO A 110 -55.01 21.11 2.14
N ASP A 111 -55.72 20.23 1.43
CA ASP A 111 -56.47 19.12 2.02
C ASP A 111 -55.65 17.85 2.27
N TYR A 112 -54.41 17.77 1.77
CA TYR A 112 -53.57 16.57 1.92
C TYR A 112 -53.06 16.34 3.37
N PRO A 113 -52.52 17.36 4.07
CA PRO A 113 -52.12 17.18 5.47
C PRO A 113 -53.30 16.86 6.42
N PRO A 114 -54.49 17.49 6.29
CA PRO A 114 -55.66 17.10 7.07
C PRO A 114 -56.05 15.63 6.92
N VAL A 115 -56.06 15.06 5.71
CA VAL A 115 -56.45 13.64 5.53
C VAL A 115 -55.37 12.67 6.04
N LEU A 116 -54.10 13.07 6.04
CA LEU A 116 -53.04 12.30 6.71
C LEU A 116 -53.21 12.32 8.24
N GLN A 117 -53.64 13.45 8.81
CA GLN A 117 -54.01 13.53 10.23
C GLN A 117 -55.23 12.66 10.54
N GLU A 118 -56.26 12.65 9.68
CA GLU A 118 -57.42 11.76 9.82
C GLU A 118 -56.99 10.28 9.86
N ALA A 119 -56.02 9.87 9.04
CA ALA A 119 -55.47 8.50 9.07
C ALA A 119 -54.67 8.22 10.37
N HIS A 120 -53.85 9.17 10.80
CA HIS A 120 -53.07 9.06 12.03
C HIS A 120 -53.99 8.92 13.27
N ASP A 121 -55.03 9.74 13.35
CA ASP A 121 -56.01 9.72 14.45
C ASP A 121 -56.83 8.40 14.44
N ALA A 122 -57.00 7.78 13.27
CA ALA A 122 -57.61 6.46 13.12
C ALA A 122 -56.65 5.29 13.42
N GLY A 123 -55.37 5.56 13.73
CA GLY A 123 -54.36 4.53 13.98
C GLY A 123 -53.88 3.80 12.72
N ILE A 124 -54.07 4.39 11.53
CA ILE A 124 -53.71 3.78 10.25
C ILE A 124 -52.34 4.34 9.82
N PRO A 125 -51.26 3.54 9.81
CA PRO A 125 -49.94 3.99 9.34
C PRO A 125 -49.96 4.35 7.86
N THR A 126 -49.30 5.47 7.53
CA THR A 126 -49.21 5.99 6.17
C THR A 126 -47.75 6.09 5.71
N VAL A 127 -47.47 5.56 4.53
CA VAL A 127 -46.17 5.73 3.86
C VAL A 127 -46.33 6.71 2.70
N VAL A 128 -45.62 7.84 2.75
CA VAL A 128 -45.61 8.82 1.65
C VAL A 128 -44.45 8.51 0.72
N PHE A 129 -44.66 8.53 -0.59
CA PHE A 129 -43.59 8.27 -1.54
C PHE A 129 -43.50 9.25 -2.70
N ALA A 130 -42.27 9.54 -3.14
CA ALA A 130 -41.93 10.38 -4.28
C ALA A 130 -42.81 11.66 -4.40
N GLY A 131 -43.04 12.31 -3.26
CA GLY A 131 -44.01 13.38 -3.04
C GLY A 131 -43.56 14.34 -1.93
N PRO A 132 -44.36 15.37 -1.62
CA PRO A 132 -43.95 16.41 -0.66
C PRO A 132 -43.99 15.91 0.80
N HIS A 133 -43.00 16.28 1.60
CA HIS A 133 -42.89 15.98 3.04
C HIS A 133 -43.82 16.86 3.89
N ILE A 134 -45.14 16.69 3.77
CA ILE A 134 -46.12 17.55 4.46
C ILE A 134 -47.23 16.71 5.11
N GLY A 135 -47.45 16.91 6.41
CA GLY A 135 -48.45 16.19 7.21
C GLY A 135 -47.85 15.06 8.05
N PRO A 136 -48.63 14.46 8.97
CA PRO A 136 -48.18 13.33 9.77
C PRO A 136 -48.18 12.04 8.91
N TYR A 137 -47.01 11.45 8.73
CA TYR A 137 -46.87 10.14 8.08
C TYR A 137 -45.87 9.29 8.85
N ALA A 138 -45.99 7.97 8.74
CA ALA A 138 -45.16 7.03 9.48
C ALA A 138 -43.74 6.92 8.90
N SER A 139 -43.61 6.93 7.58
CA SER A 139 -42.32 6.94 6.90
C SER A 139 -42.42 7.54 5.49
N TYR A 140 -41.29 7.97 4.94
CA TYR A 140 -41.17 8.44 3.57
C TYR A 140 -40.26 7.53 2.75
N ILE A 141 -40.62 7.26 1.49
CA ILE A 141 -39.79 6.52 0.55
C ILE A 141 -39.61 7.32 -0.73
N GLY A 142 -38.36 7.61 -1.10
CA GLY A 142 -38.10 8.27 -2.37
C GLY A 142 -36.64 8.65 -2.54
N THR A 143 -36.34 9.18 -3.71
CA THR A 143 -34.96 9.49 -4.07
C THR A 143 -34.41 10.71 -3.32
N ASN A 144 -33.14 10.66 -2.94
CA ASN A 144 -32.40 11.84 -2.49
C ASN A 144 -32.04 12.71 -3.71
N ASN A 145 -32.55 13.94 -3.75
CA ASN A 145 -32.36 14.85 -4.87
C ASN A 145 -30.90 15.33 -5.02
N ASP A 146 -30.17 15.54 -3.91
CA ASP A 146 -28.75 15.91 -3.96
C ASP A 146 -27.95 14.80 -4.65
N ASP A 147 -28.19 13.54 -4.28
CA ASP A 147 -27.53 12.38 -4.88
C ASP A 147 -27.84 12.24 -6.37
N VAL A 148 -29.08 12.54 -6.80
CA VAL A 148 -29.44 12.59 -8.23
C VAL A 148 -28.60 13.63 -8.96
N GLY A 149 -28.50 14.85 -8.40
CA GLY A 149 -27.67 15.92 -8.95
C GLY A 149 -26.22 15.50 -9.13
N ARG A 150 -25.62 14.94 -8.07
CA ARG A 150 -24.23 14.44 -8.11
C ARG A 150 -24.04 13.32 -9.13
N ALA A 151 -25.00 12.40 -9.23
CA ALA A 151 -24.96 11.33 -10.22
C ALA A 151 -25.01 11.87 -11.66
N MET A 152 -25.85 12.89 -11.92
CA MET A 152 -25.91 13.56 -13.23
C MET A 152 -24.60 14.30 -13.56
N ALA A 153 -23.94 14.90 -12.57
CA ALA A 153 -22.63 15.54 -12.75
C ALA A 153 -21.54 14.53 -13.10
N ARG A 154 -21.50 13.37 -12.41
CA ARG A 154 -20.55 12.29 -12.72
C ARG A 154 -20.78 11.71 -14.11
N LEU A 155 -22.05 11.54 -14.48
CA LEU A 155 -22.44 11.14 -15.84
C LEU A 155 -21.95 12.16 -16.87
N LEU A 156 -22.08 13.46 -16.60
CA LEU A 156 -21.56 14.48 -17.50
C LEU A 156 -20.04 14.43 -17.63
N LYS A 157 -19.30 14.27 -16.53
CA LYS A 157 -17.84 14.08 -16.55
C LYS A 157 -17.45 12.86 -17.41
N GLN A 158 -18.26 11.80 -17.40
CA GLN A 158 -18.06 10.63 -18.24
C GLN A 158 -18.37 10.91 -19.72
N LEU A 159 -19.40 11.69 -20.04
CA LEU A 159 -19.71 12.05 -21.42
C LEU A 159 -18.72 13.07 -22.00
N ARG A 160 -18.17 13.94 -21.14
CA ARG A 160 -17.35 15.11 -21.47
C ARG A 160 -16.15 15.23 -20.52
N PRO A 161 -15.16 14.34 -20.63
CA PRO A 161 -13.97 14.38 -19.78
C PRO A 161 -13.12 15.63 -19.97
N GLU A 162 -13.31 16.39 -21.05
CA GLU A 162 -12.55 17.59 -21.39
C GLU A 162 -13.00 18.86 -20.64
N GLY A 163 -14.18 18.84 -20.02
CA GLY A 163 -14.77 20.01 -19.37
C GLY A 163 -15.58 20.89 -20.32
N GLY A 164 -16.01 22.06 -19.84
CA GLY A 164 -16.73 23.03 -20.66
C GLY A 164 -17.77 23.85 -19.90
N THR A 165 -18.72 24.40 -20.66
CA THR A 165 -19.83 25.20 -20.15
C THR A 165 -21.10 24.37 -20.01
N TYR A 166 -21.84 24.56 -18.92
CA TYR A 166 -23.11 23.85 -18.71
C TYR A 166 -24.26 24.81 -18.35
N ALA A 167 -25.48 24.32 -18.52
CA ALA A 167 -26.70 24.98 -18.09
C ALA A 167 -27.64 23.96 -17.46
N THR A 168 -28.28 24.33 -16.35
CA THR A 168 -29.26 23.47 -15.67
C THR A 168 -30.67 24.04 -15.84
N VAL A 169 -31.66 23.17 -15.98
CA VAL A 169 -33.07 23.55 -16.05
C VAL A 169 -33.83 22.83 -14.94
N TYR A 170 -34.25 23.58 -13.92
CA TYR A 170 -34.96 23.10 -12.75
C TYR A 170 -36.21 23.95 -12.50
N ASN A 171 -37.23 23.41 -11.82
CA ASN A 171 -38.47 24.11 -11.44
C ASN A 171 -38.99 23.64 -10.07
N GLY A 172 -38.79 24.47 -9.05
CA GLY A 172 -39.25 24.22 -7.69
C GLY A 172 -38.23 23.51 -6.80
N PRO A 173 -38.52 23.39 -5.49
CA PRO A 173 -37.51 23.06 -4.46
C PRO A 173 -36.78 21.75 -4.70
N SER A 174 -37.49 20.68 -5.07
CA SER A 174 -36.86 19.36 -5.27
C SER A 174 -35.89 19.33 -6.43
N SER A 175 -36.19 20.01 -7.54
CA SER A 175 -35.27 20.09 -8.69
C SER A 175 -34.15 21.11 -8.50
N GLU A 176 -34.35 22.10 -7.64
CA GLU A 176 -33.29 23.04 -7.23
C GLU A 176 -32.25 22.32 -6.36
N GLU A 177 -32.69 21.45 -5.44
CA GLU A 177 -31.80 20.59 -4.66
C GLU A 177 -30.94 19.69 -5.58
N ARG A 178 -31.52 19.12 -6.65
CA ARG A 178 -30.76 18.40 -7.69
C ARG A 178 -29.74 19.31 -8.38
N ALA A 179 -30.12 20.54 -8.71
CA ALA A 179 -29.22 21.49 -9.35
C ALA A 179 -28.03 21.84 -8.45
N LEU A 180 -28.27 22.05 -7.16
CA LEU A 180 -27.21 22.33 -6.17
C LEU A 180 -26.25 21.16 -6.03
N GLY A 181 -26.76 19.93 -5.87
CA GLY A 181 -25.93 18.72 -5.81
C GLY A 181 -25.13 18.48 -7.10
N PHE A 182 -25.71 18.83 -8.25
CA PHE A 182 -25.00 18.81 -9.53
C PHE A 182 -23.84 19.81 -9.57
N ILE A 183 -24.09 21.08 -9.20
CA ILE A 183 -23.09 22.16 -9.21
C ILE A 183 -21.91 21.81 -8.28
N ASP A 184 -22.21 21.38 -7.05
CA ASP A 184 -21.19 21.02 -6.06
C ASP A 184 -20.28 19.88 -6.54
N GLU A 185 -20.81 18.90 -7.28
CA GLU A 185 -20.03 17.78 -7.81
C GLU A 185 -19.31 18.12 -9.13
N ILE A 186 -19.93 18.86 -10.04
CA ILE A 186 -19.36 19.16 -11.36
C ILE A 186 -18.16 20.10 -11.25
N GLU A 187 -18.25 21.11 -10.37
CA GLU A 187 -17.22 22.14 -10.18
C GLU A 187 -16.17 21.79 -9.12
N ARG A 188 -16.36 20.67 -8.41
CA ARG A 188 -15.51 20.21 -7.28
C ARG A 188 -14.00 20.24 -7.57
N ASP A 189 -13.62 19.92 -8.82
CA ASP A 189 -12.24 19.74 -9.23
C ASP A 189 -11.67 20.96 -9.99
N ASN A 190 -12.41 22.07 -10.13
CA ASN A 190 -11.99 23.23 -10.91
C ASN A 190 -10.69 23.90 -10.42
N ASN A 191 -10.33 23.71 -9.15
CA ASN A 191 -9.08 24.25 -8.59
C ASN A 191 -7.84 23.39 -8.92
N ARG A 192 -8.01 22.30 -9.68
CA ARG A 192 -6.94 21.38 -10.04
C ARG A 192 -6.60 21.50 -11.51
N ASP A 193 -5.33 21.79 -11.79
CA ASP A 193 -4.84 21.91 -13.16
C ASP A 193 -4.80 20.56 -13.91
N ASP A 194 -4.80 19.44 -13.17
CA ASP A 194 -4.80 18.08 -13.74
C ASP A 194 -6.21 17.54 -14.07
N LYS A 195 -7.25 18.36 -13.89
CA LYS A 195 -8.66 17.98 -14.08
C LYS A 195 -9.37 18.95 -15.01
N ALA A 196 -10.43 18.46 -15.62
CA ALA A 196 -11.29 19.26 -16.48
C ALA A 196 -12.06 20.31 -15.69
N HIS A 197 -12.14 21.52 -16.25
CA HIS A 197 -12.83 22.64 -15.63
C HIS A 197 -14.23 22.77 -16.19
N TRP A 198 -15.18 22.98 -15.29
CA TRP A 198 -16.59 23.15 -15.61
C TRP A 198 -17.10 24.48 -15.08
N MET A 199 -17.91 25.17 -15.84
CA MET A 199 -18.48 26.45 -15.42
C MET A 199 -19.88 26.62 -15.97
N GLU A 200 -20.77 27.21 -15.17
CA GLU A 200 -22.08 27.62 -15.66
C GLU A 200 -21.92 28.66 -16.79
N GLU A 201 -22.73 28.56 -17.84
CA GLU A 201 -22.69 29.47 -18.98
C GLU A 201 -22.94 30.94 -18.53
N PRO A 202 -21.95 31.84 -18.60
CA PRO A 202 -22.05 33.15 -17.96
C PRO A 202 -23.10 34.09 -18.57
N SER A 203 -23.41 33.92 -19.87
CA SER A 203 -24.47 34.70 -20.53
C SER A 203 -25.86 34.29 -20.05
N LEU A 204 -25.97 33.06 -19.52
CA LEU A 204 -27.12 32.55 -18.84
C LEU A 204 -27.00 32.92 -17.36
N ASN A 205 -27.19 34.20 -17.02
CA ASN A 205 -27.32 34.66 -15.62
C ASN A 205 -28.66 34.17 -15.01
N TYR A 206 -28.84 32.85 -14.94
CA TYR A 206 -30.08 32.15 -14.60
C TYR A 206 -30.07 31.53 -13.20
N SER A 207 -28.96 31.56 -12.46
CA SER A 207 -28.92 31.23 -11.02
C SER A 207 -29.77 32.19 -10.14
N ALA A 208 -30.27 33.29 -10.72
CA ALA A 208 -31.31 34.16 -10.13
C ALA A 208 -32.76 33.73 -10.46
N TRP A 209 -32.94 32.67 -11.26
CA TRP A 209 -34.25 32.17 -11.71
C TRP A 209 -34.39 30.67 -11.48
N GLY A 210 -34.36 30.27 -10.20
CA GLY A 210 -35.33 29.26 -9.79
C GLY A 210 -36.71 29.71 -10.27
N TRP A 211 -37.57 28.81 -10.72
CA TRP A 211 -38.92 29.15 -11.19
C TRP A 211 -39.80 29.89 -10.13
N GLY A 212 -39.26 30.22 -8.96
CA GLY A 212 -39.79 31.24 -8.05
C GLY A 212 -39.81 32.68 -8.60
N THR A 213 -38.90 33.09 -9.51
CA THR A 213 -38.95 34.46 -10.11
C THR A 213 -39.67 34.52 -11.45
N ILE A 214 -40.01 33.38 -12.06
CA ILE A 214 -40.85 33.33 -13.28
C ILE A 214 -42.34 33.63 -13.00
N TYR A 215 -42.71 33.81 -11.72
CA TYR A 215 -44.00 34.35 -11.33
C TYR A 215 -44.12 35.87 -11.52
N GLU A 216 -43.04 36.61 -11.82
CA GLU A 216 -43.06 38.07 -11.75
C GLU A 216 -42.41 38.78 -12.97
N TYR A 217 -42.73 38.36 -14.20
CA TYR A 217 -42.55 39.25 -15.36
C TYR A 217 -43.90 39.87 -15.76
N LYS A 218 -44.09 41.15 -15.38
CA LYS A 218 -45.19 42.04 -15.81
C LYS A 218 -46.62 41.53 -15.54
N GLY A 219 -46.93 41.18 -14.29
CA GLY A 219 -48.32 41.10 -13.83
C GLY A 219 -49.23 40.11 -14.59
N THR A 220 -48.65 39.12 -15.27
CA THR A 220 -49.38 38.03 -15.90
C THR A 220 -48.94 36.73 -15.24
N THR A 221 -49.90 36.07 -14.60
CA THR A 221 -49.79 34.74 -14.01
C THR A 221 -49.33 33.73 -15.06
N ALA A 222 -48.28 32.97 -14.74
CA ALA A 222 -47.72 31.81 -15.45
C ALA A 222 -47.07 32.05 -16.84
N LEU A 223 -45.76 31.83 -16.94
CA LEU A 223 -45.20 31.31 -18.19
C LEU A 223 -45.71 29.86 -18.35
N GLY A 224 -46.72 29.68 -19.21
CA GLY A 224 -47.32 28.38 -19.50
C GLY A 224 -46.34 27.40 -20.15
N PHE A 225 -46.67 26.11 -20.04
CA PHE A 225 -46.04 24.98 -20.73
C PHE A 225 -45.67 25.27 -22.20
N ASP A 226 -46.46 26.12 -22.86
CA ASP A 226 -46.29 26.57 -24.25
C ASP A 226 -44.97 27.30 -24.55
N LYS A 227 -44.30 27.87 -23.53
CA LYS A 227 -43.05 28.63 -23.73
C LYS A 227 -41.78 27.80 -23.57
N VAL A 228 -41.88 26.53 -23.15
CA VAL A 228 -40.75 25.61 -22.97
C VAL A 228 -39.84 25.53 -24.22
N PRO A 229 -40.36 25.36 -25.45
CA PRO A 229 -39.50 25.26 -26.64
C PRO A 229 -38.64 26.50 -26.89
N TRP A 230 -39.17 27.69 -26.65
CA TRP A 230 -38.46 28.95 -26.87
C TRP A 230 -37.32 29.14 -25.86
N VAL A 231 -37.53 28.74 -24.59
CA VAL A 231 -36.50 28.78 -23.56
C VAL A 231 -35.35 27.83 -23.91
N ILE A 232 -35.67 26.58 -24.29
CA ILE A 232 -34.64 25.60 -24.70
C ILE A 232 -33.87 26.12 -25.92
N GLN A 233 -34.57 26.69 -26.91
CA GLN A 233 -33.93 27.27 -28.08
C GLN A 233 -32.96 28.41 -27.71
N GLY A 234 -33.37 29.33 -26.84
CA GLY A 234 -32.51 30.42 -26.39
C GLY A 234 -31.27 29.95 -25.63
N ILE A 235 -31.39 28.87 -24.83
CA ILE A 235 -30.26 28.24 -24.15
C ILE A 235 -29.30 27.58 -25.16
N LEU A 236 -29.82 26.85 -26.15
CA LEU A 236 -29.00 26.18 -27.16
C LEU A 236 -28.32 27.16 -28.12
N GLU A 237 -28.78 28.41 -28.20
CA GLU A 237 -28.17 29.46 -29.00
C GLU A 237 -26.86 30.01 -28.41
N THR A 238 -26.59 29.78 -27.12
CA THR A 238 -25.34 30.19 -26.44
C THR A 238 -24.17 29.26 -26.74
N ASN A 239 -22.99 29.54 -26.17
CA ASN A 239 -21.79 28.72 -26.31
C ASN A 239 -21.76 27.58 -25.28
N LEU A 240 -22.78 26.72 -25.35
CA LEU A 240 -23.03 25.67 -24.37
C LEU A 240 -22.37 24.35 -24.75
N THR A 241 -21.73 23.68 -23.78
CA THR A 241 -21.21 22.31 -23.97
C THR A 241 -22.19 21.24 -23.50
N ALA A 242 -22.97 21.53 -22.44
CA ALA A 242 -23.94 20.60 -21.89
C ALA A 242 -25.23 21.27 -21.38
N LEU A 243 -26.38 20.61 -21.60
CA LEU A 243 -27.70 21.02 -21.11
C LEU A 243 -28.29 19.92 -20.21
N VAL A 244 -28.62 20.27 -18.96
CA VAL A 244 -29.05 19.29 -17.95
C VAL A 244 -30.46 19.62 -17.45
N PHE A 245 -31.40 18.72 -17.69
CA PHE A 245 -32.78 18.85 -17.23
C PHE A 245 -32.98 18.16 -15.87
N MET A 246 -33.21 18.95 -14.82
CA MET A 246 -33.38 18.47 -13.43
C MET A 246 -34.81 18.01 -13.11
N TYR A 247 -35.73 18.08 -14.07
CA TYR A 247 -37.12 17.62 -13.96
C TYR A 247 -37.74 17.27 -15.33
N GLN A 248 -38.81 16.48 -15.33
CA GLN A 248 -39.41 15.88 -16.54
C GLN A 248 -40.33 16.78 -17.37
N THR A 249 -40.76 17.95 -16.90
CA THR A 249 -41.78 18.73 -17.65
C THR A 249 -41.32 19.14 -19.05
N PRO A 250 -40.05 19.56 -19.29
CA PRO A 250 -39.61 19.96 -20.61
C PRO A 250 -39.67 18.82 -21.64
N THR A 251 -39.33 17.60 -21.23
CA THR A 251 -39.33 16.39 -22.09
C THR A 251 -40.73 15.92 -22.47
N ARG A 252 -41.77 16.37 -21.74
CA ARG A 252 -43.17 16.09 -22.05
C ARG A 252 -43.77 17.01 -23.11
N HIS A 253 -43.09 18.09 -23.49
CA HIS A 253 -43.62 19.01 -24.50
C HIS A 253 -43.56 18.38 -25.91
N PRO A 254 -44.64 18.44 -26.72
CA PRO A 254 -44.67 17.83 -28.05
C PRO A 254 -43.52 18.27 -28.98
N ASN A 255 -43.14 19.55 -28.89
CA ASN A 255 -42.06 20.12 -29.71
C ASN A 255 -40.65 19.92 -29.13
N PHE A 256 -40.49 19.24 -27.98
CA PHE A 256 -39.18 19.06 -27.35
C PHE A 256 -38.18 18.38 -28.30
N THR A 257 -38.57 17.24 -28.87
CA THR A 257 -37.73 16.49 -29.82
C THR A 257 -37.35 17.35 -31.03
N GLN A 258 -38.27 18.16 -31.55
CA GLN A 258 -38.02 19.01 -32.70
C GLN A 258 -36.94 20.06 -32.41
N VAL A 259 -37.04 20.75 -31.27
CA VAL A 259 -36.06 21.77 -30.87
C VAL A 259 -34.67 21.16 -30.69
N ILE A 260 -34.58 20.00 -30.03
CA ILE A 260 -33.30 19.33 -29.83
C ILE A 260 -32.69 18.90 -31.17
N GLN A 261 -33.48 18.25 -32.04
CA GLN A 261 -33.00 17.79 -33.34
C GLN A 261 -32.53 18.93 -34.25
N GLN A 262 -33.19 20.08 -34.22
CA GLN A 262 -32.78 21.28 -34.97
C GLN A 262 -31.41 21.83 -34.53
N ASN A 263 -30.98 21.52 -33.32
CA ASN A 263 -29.72 22.00 -32.74
C ASN A 263 -28.67 20.89 -32.54
N GLN A 264 -28.91 19.66 -33.01
CA GLN A 264 -27.94 18.56 -32.89
C GLN A 264 -26.57 18.87 -33.50
N TRP A 265 -26.52 19.74 -34.53
CA TRP A 265 -25.27 20.19 -35.16
C TRP A 265 -24.34 20.97 -34.23
N ARG A 266 -24.84 21.49 -33.09
CA ARG A 266 -24.06 22.24 -32.10
C ARG A 266 -23.24 21.35 -31.17
N ASN A 267 -23.41 20.02 -31.24
CA ASN A 267 -22.70 19.06 -30.40
C ASN A 267 -22.78 19.43 -28.90
N VAL A 268 -24.01 19.61 -28.40
CA VAL A 268 -24.30 19.87 -26.98
C VAL A 268 -24.72 18.55 -26.34
N SER A 269 -24.09 18.17 -25.22
CA SER A 269 -24.48 16.96 -24.50
C SER A 269 -25.73 17.21 -23.66
N ILE A 270 -26.77 16.40 -23.84
CA ILE A 270 -28.05 16.58 -23.17
C ILE A 270 -28.27 15.47 -22.16
N ILE A 271 -28.43 15.85 -20.89
CA ILE A 271 -28.72 14.92 -19.80
C ILE A 271 -30.12 15.19 -19.28
N SER A 272 -30.91 14.14 -19.11
CA SER A 272 -32.26 14.22 -18.54
C SER A 272 -32.37 13.49 -17.21
N VAL A 273 -33.42 13.77 -16.47
CA VAL A 273 -33.77 13.08 -15.22
C VAL A 273 -35.02 12.25 -15.44
N ASP A 274 -35.23 11.28 -14.56
CA ASP A 274 -36.35 10.33 -14.55
C ASP A 274 -36.21 9.28 -15.68
N GLY A 275 -36.08 8.02 -15.28
CA GLY A 275 -35.73 6.90 -16.18
C GLY A 275 -36.93 6.13 -16.74
N ASN A 276 -38.10 6.76 -16.88
CA ASN A 276 -39.32 6.07 -17.29
C ASN A 276 -40.12 6.83 -18.36
N GLY A 277 -40.67 6.08 -19.32
CA GLY A 277 -41.51 6.65 -20.38
C GLY A 277 -40.70 7.25 -21.54
N ASN A 278 -40.85 8.56 -21.77
CA ASN A 278 -40.33 9.23 -22.97
C ASN A 278 -38.80 9.33 -22.96
N GLU A 279 -38.18 9.43 -21.79
CA GLU A 279 -36.75 9.65 -21.61
C GLU A 279 -35.93 8.46 -22.10
N MET A 280 -36.37 7.23 -21.80
CA MET A 280 -35.74 6.01 -22.33
C MET A 280 -35.86 5.91 -23.85
N ASN A 281 -37.00 6.35 -24.41
CA ASN A 281 -37.17 6.44 -25.86
C ASN A 281 -36.26 7.52 -26.47
N PHE A 282 -36.10 8.67 -25.80
CA PHE A 282 -35.21 9.73 -26.22
C PHE A 282 -33.74 9.30 -26.21
N LEU A 283 -33.33 8.56 -25.16
CA LEU A 283 -32.00 7.96 -25.08
C LEU A 283 -31.79 6.97 -26.24
N GLY A 284 -32.73 6.03 -26.45
CA GLY A 284 -32.65 5.06 -27.55
C GLY A 284 -32.64 5.68 -28.96
N ARG A 285 -33.12 6.92 -29.11
CA ARG A 285 -33.12 7.69 -30.35
C ARG A 285 -31.96 8.68 -30.49
N GLY A 286 -31.07 8.79 -29.50
CA GLY A 286 -29.98 9.77 -29.48
C GLY A 286 -30.47 11.23 -29.42
N ILE A 287 -31.65 11.46 -28.81
CA ILE A 287 -32.15 12.82 -28.53
C ILE A 287 -31.50 13.35 -27.24
N ILE A 288 -31.24 12.46 -26.28
CA ILE A 288 -30.46 12.75 -25.07
C ILE A 288 -29.29 11.77 -25.00
N ASP A 289 -28.21 12.17 -24.35
CA ASP A 289 -26.94 11.41 -24.27
C ASP A 289 -26.84 10.59 -22.97
N GLY A 290 -27.61 10.96 -21.95
CA GLY A 290 -27.67 10.24 -20.70
C GLY A 290 -28.85 10.63 -19.84
N LEU A 291 -29.18 9.79 -18.88
CA LEU A 291 -30.18 10.09 -17.87
C LEU A 291 -29.90 9.42 -16.53
N VAL A 292 -30.38 10.04 -15.46
CA VAL A 292 -30.39 9.47 -14.11
C VAL A 292 -31.84 9.37 -13.63
N GLY A 293 -32.24 8.20 -13.17
CA GLY A 293 -33.61 7.92 -12.75
C GLY A 293 -33.70 7.24 -11.39
N GLU A 294 -34.90 7.29 -10.80
CA GLU A 294 -35.26 6.54 -9.59
C GLU A 294 -35.48 5.05 -9.90
N ALA A 295 -35.03 4.18 -8.99
CA ALA A 295 -35.37 2.76 -8.99
C ALA A 295 -36.84 2.54 -8.56
N THR A 296 -37.79 2.94 -9.41
CA THR A 296 -39.23 2.93 -9.12
C THR A 296 -39.81 1.56 -8.74
N TYR A 297 -39.25 0.46 -9.24
CA TYR A 297 -39.64 -0.89 -8.80
C TYR A 297 -39.31 -1.11 -7.31
N ASP A 298 -38.12 -0.71 -6.87
CA ASP A 298 -37.66 -0.83 -5.48
C ASP A 298 -38.53 0.03 -4.55
N THR A 299 -38.94 1.23 -4.99
CA THR A 299 -39.94 2.05 -4.28
C THR A 299 -41.23 1.26 -4.04
N GLY A 300 -41.70 0.54 -5.06
CA GLY A 300 -42.85 -0.37 -4.98
C GLY A 300 -42.67 -1.47 -3.93
N VAL A 301 -41.50 -2.10 -3.90
CA VAL A 301 -41.18 -3.21 -3.00
C VAL A 301 -41.08 -2.77 -1.53
N LEU A 302 -40.46 -1.62 -1.28
CA LEU A 302 -40.20 -1.13 0.07
C LEU A 302 -41.48 -0.69 0.81
N MET A 303 -42.49 -0.19 0.12
CA MET A 303 -43.68 0.35 0.80
C MET A 303 -44.45 -0.70 1.62
N PRO A 304 -44.80 -1.90 1.09
CA PRO A 304 -45.42 -2.95 1.90
C PRO A 304 -44.52 -3.45 3.03
N GLU A 305 -43.21 -3.59 2.80
CA GLU A 305 -42.26 -4.02 3.82
C GLU A 305 -42.20 -3.03 4.99
N VAL A 306 -42.15 -1.73 4.70
CA VAL A 306 -42.14 -0.68 5.73
C VAL A 306 -43.47 -0.65 6.49
N LEU A 307 -44.61 -0.78 5.79
CA LEU A 307 -45.92 -0.89 6.45
C LEU A 307 -45.97 -2.11 7.38
N GLN A 308 -45.49 -3.27 6.94
CA GLN A 308 -45.44 -4.47 7.76
C GLN A 308 -44.58 -4.29 9.01
N ARG A 309 -43.38 -3.73 8.86
CA ARG A 309 -42.50 -3.42 10.01
C ARG A 309 -43.17 -2.52 11.03
N ILE A 310 -43.94 -1.52 10.58
CA ILE A 310 -44.70 -0.64 11.47
C ILE A 310 -45.77 -1.44 12.24
N MET A 311 -46.49 -2.33 11.54
CA MET A 311 -47.52 -3.18 12.16
C MET A 311 -46.92 -4.19 13.14
N GLU A 312 -45.71 -4.66 12.89
CA GLU A 312 -44.96 -5.59 13.75
C GLU A 312 -44.20 -4.88 14.88
N GLU A 313 -44.44 -3.58 15.08
CA GLU A 313 -43.77 -2.73 16.09
C GLU A 313 -42.23 -2.70 15.96
N GLU A 314 -41.70 -2.96 14.75
CA GLU A 314 -40.28 -2.83 14.45
C GLU A 314 -39.88 -1.36 14.28
N ALA A 315 -38.62 -1.06 14.58
CA ALA A 315 -38.06 0.27 14.35
C ALA A 315 -37.95 0.56 12.84
N VAL A 316 -38.58 1.65 12.40
CA VAL A 316 -38.50 2.14 11.00
C VAL A 316 -37.77 3.48 10.91
N LEU A 317 -37.06 3.68 9.80
CA LEU A 317 -36.45 4.97 9.50
C LEU A 317 -37.52 6.01 9.12
N PRO A 318 -37.28 7.30 9.43
CA PRO A 318 -38.18 8.37 9.01
C PRO A 318 -38.19 8.56 7.48
N GLN A 319 -37.08 8.23 6.81
CA GLN A 319 -36.93 8.29 5.36
C GLN A 319 -36.09 7.11 4.85
N TYR A 320 -36.51 6.52 3.74
CA TYR A 320 -35.77 5.54 2.96
C TYR A 320 -35.47 6.11 1.58
N HIS A 321 -34.21 5.95 1.15
CA HIS A 321 -33.77 6.34 -0.19
C HIS A 321 -33.51 5.11 -1.05
N THR A 322 -34.03 5.13 -2.28
CA THR A 322 -33.79 4.09 -3.28
C THR A 322 -32.49 4.32 -4.03
N ASN A 323 -31.94 3.24 -4.60
CA ASN A 323 -30.81 3.33 -5.50
C ASN A 323 -31.15 4.15 -6.75
N LEU A 324 -30.11 4.71 -7.38
CA LEU A 324 -30.21 5.45 -8.63
C LEU A 324 -29.88 4.55 -9.82
N LEU A 325 -30.62 4.74 -10.90
CA LEU A 325 -30.33 4.16 -12.21
C LEU A 325 -29.60 5.21 -13.06
N ASN A 326 -28.44 4.85 -13.61
CA ASN A 326 -27.68 5.69 -14.52
C ASN A 326 -27.62 5.01 -15.89
N HIS A 327 -28.11 5.70 -16.92
CA HIS A 327 -28.06 5.24 -18.30
C HIS A 327 -27.33 6.25 -19.16
N ASN A 328 -26.40 5.78 -19.99
CA ASN A 328 -25.63 6.63 -20.88
C ASN A 328 -25.46 6.00 -22.25
N LEU A 329 -25.39 6.85 -23.28
CA LEU A 329 -24.97 6.42 -24.61
C LEU A 329 -23.45 6.37 -24.64
N VAL A 330 -22.91 5.18 -24.88
CA VAL A 330 -21.47 5.01 -25.07
C VAL A 330 -21.12 5.59 -26.45
N PRO A 331 -20.22 6.58 -26.54
CA PRO A 331 -19.85 7.15 -27.82
C PRO A 331 -19.13 6.09 -28.67
N GLY A 332 -19.33 6.11 -29.98
CA GLY A 332 -18.73 5.13 -30.90
C GLY A 332 -17.19 5.15 -30.92
N ARG A 333 -16.57 6.22 -30.42
CA ARG A 333 -15.13 6.33 -30.18
C ARG A 333 -14.89 6.89 -28.80
N LEU A 334 -14.25 6.10 -27.93
CA LEU A 334 -13.83 6.55 -26.62
C LEU A 334 -12.61 7.49 -26.72
N PRO A 335 -12.42 8.41 -25.76
CA PRO A 335 -11.22 9.22 -25.66
C PRO A 335 -9.96 8.34 -25.59
N GLU A 336 -8.85 8.85 -26.12
CA GLU A 336 -7.56 8.17 -26.00
C GLU A 336 -7.19 8.01 -24.53
N LEU A 337 -6.81 6.79 -24.16
CA LEU A 337 -6.40 6.47 -22.80
C LEU A 337 -4.88 6.29 -22.78
N ALA A 338 -4.19 7.23 -22.13
CA ALA A 338 -2.78 7.08 -21.81
C ALA A 338 -2.67 6.19 -20.56
N VAL A 339 -2.37 4.90 -20.76
CA VAL A 339 -2.15 3.96 -19.66
C VAL A 339 -0.77 4.22 -19.07
N ASP A 340 -0.69 4.50 -17.78
CA ASP A 340 0.58 4.58 -17.06
C ASP A 340 1.17 3.17 -16.94
N GLN A 341 2.30 2.95 -17.62
CA GLN A 341 2.96 1.65 -17.64
C GLN A 341 4.03 1.50 -16.55
N SER A 342 4.19 2.47 -15.63
CA SER A 342 5.17 2.41 -14.53
C SER A 342 6.56 1.94 -14.99
N LEU A 343 6.98 2.45 -16.16
CA LEU A 343 8.26 2.10 -16.78
C LEU A 343 9.41 2.71 -15.98
N LEU A 344 10.54 2.00 -15.89
CA LEU A 344 11.73 2.52 -15.20
C LEU A 344 12.31 3.76 -15.89
N GLY A 345 12.10 3.90 -17.20
CA GLY A 345 12.53 5.05 -17.97
C GLY A 345 14.03 5.29 -17.85
N ASN A 346 14.43 6.46 -17.32
CA ASN A 346 15.84 6.83 -17.13
C ASN A 346 16.47 6.21 -15.87
N LEU A 347 15.69 5.68 -14.93
CA LEU A 347 16.21 5.06 -13.70
C LEU A 347 17.03 3.80 -13.98
N ARG A 348 16.77 3.12 -15.11
CA ARG A 348 17.53 1.94 -15.54
C ARG A 348 19.04 2.21 -15.68
N TYR A 349 19.44 3.45 -16.01
CA TYR A 349 20.85 3.81 -16.14
C TYR A 349 21.60 3.78 -14.81
N ILE A 350 20.91 3.90 -13.67
CA ILE A 350 21.52 3.82 -12.34
C ILE A 350 22.10 2.42 -12.09
N GLY A 351 21.39 1.36 -12.46
CA GLY A 351 21.89 0.00 -12.29
C GLY A 351 23.03 -0.33 -13.25
N PHE A 352 22.96 0.09 -14.52
CA PHE A 352 24.06 -0.07 -15.47
C PHE A 352 25.33 0.69 -15.05
N THR A 353 25.19 1.91 -14.55
CA THR A 353 26.34 2.69 -14.03
C THR A 353 26.92 2.06 -12.76
N GLY A 354 26.06 1.59 -11.85
CA GLY A 354 26.47 0.84 -10.66
C GLY A 354 27.25 -0.43 -11.01
N PHE A 355 26.78 -1.23 -11.98
CA PHE A 355 27.51 -2.39 -12.50
C PHE A 355 28.86 -1.98 -13.09
N GLY A 356 28.88 -0.97 -13.96
CA GLY A 356 30.10 -0.50 -14.62
C GLY A 356 31.19 -0.08 -13.63
N ILE A 357 30.82 0.65 -12.57
CA ILE A 357 31.76 1.06 -11.51
C ILE A 357 32.32 -0.15 -10.78
N VAL A 358 31.47 -1.07 -10.31
CA VAL A 358 31.90 -2.24 -9.55
C VAL A 358 32.74 -3.19 -10.42
N ALA A 359 32.34 -3.40 -11.67
CA ALA A 359 33.07 -4.23 -12.61
C ALA A 359 34.46 -3.66 -12.90
N LEU A 360 34.57 -2.35 -13.13
CA LEU A 360 35.85 -1.66 -13.33
C LEU A 360 36.75 -1.79 -12.08
N MET A 361 36.19 -1.59 -10.88
CA MET A 361 36.93 -1.78 -9.62
C MET A 361 37.42 -3.23 -9.47
N ALA A 362 36.56 -4.22 -9.71
CA ALA A 362 36.90 -5.63 -9.62
C ALA A 362 38.02 -6.01 -10.60
N CYS A 363 37.93 -5.54 -11.86
CA CYS A 363 38.94 -5.75 -12.89
C CYS A 363 40.28 -5.11 -12.51
N ILE A 364 40.29 -3.87 -11.99
CA ILE A 364 41.52 -3.19 -11.54
C ILE A 364 42.17 -3.96 -10.38
N PHE A 365 41.39 -4.38 -9.39
CA PHE A 365 41.91 -5.13 -8.25
C PHE A 365 42.38 -6.53 -8.63
N MET A 366 41.71 -7.18 -9.57
CA MET A 366 42.12 -8.47 -10.12
C MET A 366 43.43 -8.33 -10.91
N TRP A 367 43.54 -7.33 -11.79
CA TRP A 367 44.76 -7.01 -12.52
C TRP A 367 45.93 -6.68 -11.58
N TRP A 368 45.70 -5.87 -10.55
CA TRP A 368 46.70 -5.58 -9.51
C TRP A 368 47.17 -6.85 -8.79
N THR A 369 46.25 -7.76 -8.47
CA THR A 369 46.55 -9.04 -7.80
C THR A 369 47.43 -9.94 -8.66
N PHE A 370 47.17 -10.01 -9.97
CA PHE A 370 47.97 -10.82 -10.89
C PHE A 370 49.35 -10.22 -11.14
N THR A 371 49.44 -8.91 -11.36
CA THR A 371 50.71 -8.21 -11.62
C THR A 371 51.66 -8.27 -10.42
N HIS A 372 51.14 -8.15 -9.20
CA HIS A 372 51.95 -8.13 -7.97
C HIS A 372 51.93 -9.45 -7.21
N ARG A 373 51.60 -10.58 -7.86
CA ARG A 373 51.46 -11.89 -7.21
C ARG A 373 52.70 -12.40 -6.48
N GLU A 374 53.89 -12.00 -6.93
CA GLU A 374 55.16 -12.36 -6.29
C GLU A 374 55.55 -11.46 -5.12
N ALA A 375 54.86 -10.33 -4.94
CA ALA A 375 55.14 -9.43 -3.82
C ALA A 375 54.81 -10.12 -2.49
N VAL A 376 55.66 -9.93 -1.48
CA VAL A 376 55.58 -10.62 -0.18
C VAL A 376 54.19 -10.51 0.46
N VAL A 377 53.58 -9.31 0.40
CA VAL A 377 52.25 -9.04 0.95
C VAL A 377 51.15 -9.81 0.22
N VAL A 378 51.20 -9.88 -1.11
CA VAL A 378 50.19 -10.56 -1.94
C VAL A 378 50.34 -12.08 -1.84
N LYS A 379 51.57 -12.57 -1.82
CA LYS A 379 51.91 -13.99 -1.62
C LYS A 379 51.47 -14.49 -0.25
N ALA A 380 51.65 -13.68 0.80
CA ALA A 380 51.15 -13.97 2.14
C ALA A 380 49.60 -13.98 2.19
N SER A 381 48.96 -13.06 1.46
CA SER A 381 47.50 -12.94 1.34
C SER A 381 46.83 -13.98 0.44
N GLN A 382 47.61 -14.83 -0.24
CA GLN A 382 47.16 -15.89 -1.15
C GLN A 382 46.37 -15.34 -2.36
N PRO A 383 47.04 -15.16 -3.52
CA PRO A 383 46.42 -14.50 -4.68
C PRO A 383 45.18 -15.24 -5.22
N PHE A 384 45.11 -16.57 -5.06
CA PHE A 384 43.95 -17.37 -5.45
C PHE A 384 42.65 -16.90 -4.77
N PHE A 385 42.65 -16.74 -3.45
CA PHE A 385 41.46 -16.29 -2.73
C PHE A 385 41.11 -14.83 -3.00
N LEU A 386 42.11 -13.98 -3.27
CA LEU A 386 41.87 -12.59 -3.70
C LEU A 386 41.16 -12.55 -5.06
N ALA A 387 41.64 -13.34 -6.04
CA ALA A 387 40.98 -13.46 -7.34
C ALA A 387 39.56 -14.03 -7.21
N MET A 388 39.36 -15.02 -6.34
CA MET A 388 38.05 -15.60 -6.05
C MET A 388 37.08 -14.57 -5.45
N THR A 389 37.52 -13.73 -4.50
CA THR A 389 36.69 -12.64 -3.97
C THR A 389 36.31 -11.62 -5.06
N ALA A 390 37.26 -11.18 -5.88
CA ALA A 390 36.95 -10.23 -6.96
C ALA A 390 36.01 -10.83 -8.02
N GLY A 391 36.22 -12.09 -8.39
CA GLY A 391 35.35 -12.82 -9.33
C GLY A 391 33.94 -13.02 -8.77
N GLY A 392 33.80 -13.42 -7.51
CA GLY A 392 32.51 -13.55 -6.84
C GLY A 392 31.73 -12.24 -6.80
N VAL A 393 32.40 -11.12 -6.48
CA VAL A 393 31.78 -9.79 -6.49
C VAL A 393 31.35 -9.39 -7.91
N LEU A 394 32.15 -9.69 -8.94
CA LEU A 394 31.79 -9.41 -10.32
C LEU A 394 30.54 -10.19 -10.76
N VAL A 395 30.44 -11.47 -10.39
CA VAL A 395 29.25 -12.30 -10.65
C VAL A 395 28.03 -11.73 -9.92
N MET A 396 28.18 -11.36 -8.65
CA MET A 396 27.10 -10.76 -7.86
C MET A 396 26.63 -9.42 -8.46
N ALA A 397 27.56 -8.54 -8.83
CA ALA A 397 27.26 -7.25 -9.45
C ALA A 397 26.57 -7.39 -10.81
N SER A 398 26.82 -8.49 -11.54
CA SER A 398 26.18 -8.75 -12.83
C SER A 398 24.65 -8.90 -12.70
N SER A 399 24.12 -9.19 -11.51
CA SER A 399 22.66 -9.19 -11.25
C SER A 399 21.98 -7.84 -11.46
N LEU A 400 22.75 -6.73 -11.41
CA LEU A 400 22.23 -5.39 -11.72
C LEU A 400 21.79 -5.24 -13.17
N ILE A 401 22.36 -6.00 -14.11
CA ILE A 401 22.02 -5.94 -15.53
C ILE A 401 20.58 -6.41 -15.79
N PRO A 402 20.19 -7.65 -15.41
CA PRO A 402 18.81 -8.10 -15.57
C PRO A 402 17.83 -7.37 -14.65
N LEU A 403 18.30 -6.85 -13.50
CA LEU A 403 17.47 -6.02 -12.62
C LEU A 403 17.09 -4.68 -13.27
N SER A 404 17.96 -4.10 -14.10
CA SER A 404 17.70 -2.87 -14.87
C SER A 404 16.92 -3.10 -16.18
N PHE A 405 16.39 -4.29 -16.40
CA PHE A 405 15.57 -4.59 -17.57
C PHE A 405 14.20 -3.90 -17.48
N ASP A 406 13.73 -3.41 -18.62
CA ASP A 406 12.43 -2.74 -18.78
C ASP A 406 11.81 -3.19 -20.12
N ASP A 407 10.50 -3.50 -20.13
CA ASP A 407 9.79 -4.07 -21.27
C ASP A 407 9.41 -3.04 -22.35
N GLN A 408 9.58 -1.74 -22.03
CA GLN A 408 9.22 -0.61 -22.88
C GLN A 408 7.75 -0.64 -23.35
N GLY A 409 6.88 -1.26 -22.54
CA GLY A 409 5.45 -1.39 -22.87
C GLY A 409 5.13 -2.44 -23.93
N SER A 410 6.10 -3.26 -24.34
CA SER A 410 5.92 -4.31 -25.35
C SER A 410 5.83 -5.70 -24.71
N GLN A 411 5.00 -6.58 -25.29
CA GLN A 411 4.92 -7.96 -24.81
C GLN A 411 6.23 -8.71 -25.06
N ILE A 412 6.69 -9.43 -24.04
CA ILE A 412 7.92 -10.20 -24.06
C ILE A 412 7.59 -11.68 -24.24
N SER A 413 8.36 -12.38 -25.06
CA SER A 413 8.28 -13.84 -25.15
C SER A 413 8.58 -14.50 -23.79
N GLU A 414 7.78 -15.49 -23.42
CA GLU A 414 7.88 -16.24 -22.16
C GLU A 414 9.31 -16.71 -21.86
N THR A 415 10.01 -17.29 -22.83
CA THR A 415 11.39 -17.77 -22.66
C THR A 415 12.35 -16.65 -22.26
N ARG A 416 12.17 -15.45 -22.85
CA ARG A 416 13.00 -14.28 -22.54
C ARG A 416 12.65 -13.71 -21.16
N ALA A 417 11.36 -13.68 -20.81
CA ALA A 417 10.89 -13.26 -19.50
C ALA A 417 11.48 -14.11 -18.38
N VAL A 418 11.43 -15.44 -18.52
CA VAL A 418 12.04 -16.39 -17.57
C VAL A 418 13.55 -16.19 -17.49
N ALA A 419 14.23 -16.09 -18.62
CA ALA A 419 15.69 -15.95 -18.64
C ALA A 419 16.17 -14.69 -17.88
N ILE A 420 15.49 -13.56 -18.08
CA ILE A 420 15.83 -12.31 -17.40
C ILE A 420 15.55 -12.44 -15.89
N CYS A 421 14.32 -12.82 -15.52
CA CYS A 421 13.91 -12.85 -14.12
C CYS A 421 14.70 -13.89 -13.30
N MET A 422 14.94 -15.09 -13.84
CA MET A 422 15.72 -16.11 -13.15
C MET A 422 17.20 -15.73 -13.05
N SER A 423 17.76 -14.98 -14.00
CA SER A 423 19.17 -14.61 -13.93
C SER A 423 19.50 -13.73 -12.71
N ILE A 424 18.53 -12.98 -12.16
CA ILE A 424 18.72 -12.13 -10.98
C ILE A 424 19.15 -12.95 -9.74
N PRO A 425 18.34 -13.90 -9.22
CA PRO A 425 18.73 -14.69 -8.06
C PRO A 425 19.93 -15.60 -8.35
N TRP A 426 20.05 -16.14 -9.56
CA TRP A 426 21.20 -16.96 -9.95
C TRP A 426 22.53 -16.21 -9.82
N LEU A 427 22.63 -14.99 -10.37
CA LEU A 427 23.84 -14.18 -10.29
C LEU A 427 24.11 -13.70 -8.85
N ALA A 428 23.08 -13.28 -8.13
CA ALA A 428 23.21 -12.78 -6.76
C ALA A 428 23.73 -13.87 -5.80
N PHE A 429 23.07 -15.04 -5.73
CA PHE A 429 23.41 -16.08 -4.77
C PHE A 429 24.68 -16.87 -5.15
N CYS A 430 24.96 -17.07 -6.44
CA CYS A 430 26.23 -17.66 -6.86
C CYS A 430 27.41 -16.74 -6.54
N GLY A 431 27.30 -15.45 -6.87
CA GLY A 431 28.34 -14.46 -6.57
C GLY A 431 28.58 -14.29 -5.06
N PHE A 432 27.51 -14.26 -4.27
CA PHE A 432 27.58 -14.28 -2.81
C PHE A 432 28.32 -15.54 -2.29
N SER A 433 27.94 -16.73 -2.78
CA SER A 433 28.54 -18.00 -2.34
C SER A 433 30.04 -18.07 -2.62
N ILE A 434 30.48 -17.62 -3.80
CA ILE A 434 31.91 -17.56 -4.18
C ILE A 434 32.67 -16.57 -3.29
N THR A 435 32.12 -15.36 -3.11
CA THR A 435 32.73 -14.29 -2.31
C THR A 435 32.87 -14.70 -0.85
N PHE A 436 31.77 -15.20 -0.27
CA PHE A 436 31.72 -15.68 1.11
C PHE A 436 32.75 -16.78 1.35
N SER A 437 32.83 -17.75 0.45
CA SER A 437 33.71 -18.92 0.62
C SER A 437 35.17 -18.55 0.61
N ALA A 438 35.57 -17.57 -0.20
CA ALA A 438 36.92 -17.03 -0.19
C ALA A 438 37.27 -16.34 1.14
N LEU A 439 36.31 -15.65 1.76
CA LEU A 439 36.51 -14.94 3.02
C LEU A 439 36.48 -15.88 4.23
N PHE A 440 35.55 -16.84 4.24
CA PHE A 440 35.47 -17.90 5.24
C PHE A 440 36.73 -18.76 5.26
N ALA A 441 37.23 -19.16 4.09
CA ALA A 441 38.47 -19.90 3.92
C ALA A 441 39.66 -19.28 4.66
N LYS A 442 39.79 -17.96 4.53
CA LYS A 442 40.86 -17.19 5.13
C LYS A 442 40.74 -17.13 6.64
N THR A 443 39.55 -16.85 7.16
CA THR A 443 39.30 -16.77 8.60
C THR A 443 39.45 -18.13 9.27
N TRP A 444 38.93 -19.20 8.67
CA TRP A 444 39.06 -20.57 9.17
C TRP A 444 40.53 -20.99 9.31
N ARG A 445 41.33 -20.75 8.27
CA ARG A 445 42.76 -21.07 8.27
C ARG A 445 43.51 -20.36 9.39
N VAL A 446 43.17 -19.09 9.65
CA VAL A 446 43.76 -18.32 10.76
C VAL A 446 43.36 -18.96 12.09
N ASN A 447 42.06 -19.17 12.33
CA ASN A 447 41.59 -19.75 13.58
C ASN A 447 42.19 -21.14 13.87
N GLN A 448 42.30 -22.00 12.87
CA GLN A 448 42.88 -23.33 13.03
C GLN A 448 44.38 -23.27 13.37
N PHE A 449 45.14 -22.34 12.78
CA PHE A 449 46.56 -22.16 13.09
C PHE A 449 46.79 -21.74 14.54
N PHE A 450 45.96 -20.84 15.08
CA PHE A 450 46.12 -20.31 16.43
C PHE A 450 45.55 -21.22 17.53
N ASN A 451 44.49 -21.99 17.25
CA ASN A 451 43.88 -22.91 18.22
C ASN A 451 44.49 -24.33 18.22
N SER A 452 45.43 -24.64 17.32
CA SER A 452 46.14 -25.92 17.37
C SER A 452 47.18 -25.93 18.50
N ASN A 453 46.78 -26.43 19.68
CA ASN A 453 47.61 -26.63 20.89
C ASN A 453 48.69 -27.72 20.76
N MET A 454 49.00 -28.21 19.55
CA MET A 454 50.04 -29.21 19.37
C MET A 454 51.38 -28.55 19.14
N ALA A 455 52.21 -28.61 20.19
CA ALA A 455 53.64 -28.37 20.13
C ALA A 455 54.24 -29.04 18.87
N TYR A 456 54.78 -28.23 17.96
CA TYR A 456 55.73 -28.62 16.91
C TYR A 456 55.28 -29.55 15.76
N SER A 457 54.03 -29.53 15.29
CA SER A 457 53.74 -30.03 13.93
C SER A 457 53.23 -28.91 13.01
N ARG A 458 53.93 -28.71 11.89
CA ARG A 458 53.57 -27.74 10.86
C ARG A 458 52.39 -28.33 10.07
N ILE A 459 51.17 -28.21 10.60
CA ILE A 459 49.97 -28.72 9.94
C ILE A 459 49.82 -27.98 8.60
N LYS A 460 50.12 -28.67 7.51
CA LYS A 460 49.95 -28.15 6.15
C LYS A 460 48.48 -28.33 5.77
N ILE A 461 47.65 -27.37 6.17
CA ILE A 461 46.24 -27.31 5.76
C ILE A 461 46.22 -27.18 4.24
N THR A 462 45.60 -28.16 3.58
CA THR A 462 45.54 -28.21 2.12
C THR A 462 44.35 -27.41 1.63
N GLU A 463 44.46 -26.77 0.46
CA GLU A 463 43.37 -25.96 -0.13
C GLU A 463 42.07 -26.76 -0.32
N ALA A 464 42.18 -28.09 -0.46
CA ALA A 464 41.07 -29.03 -0.57
C ALA A 464 40.20 -29.16 0.71
N ASP A 465 40.75 -28.91 1.90
CA ASP A 465 40.00 -29.03 3.16
C ASP A 465 38.96 -27.92 3.31
N VAL A 466 39.22 -26.79 2.67
CA VAL A 466 38.37 -25.61 2.66
C VAL A 466 37.34 -25.64 1.52
N LEU A 467 37.65 -26.40 0.46
CA LEU A 467 36.77 -26.60 -0.68
C LEU A 467 35.52 -27.42 -0.32
N LYS A 468 35.62 -28.36 0.64
CA LYS A 468 34.50 -29.22 1.06
C LYS A 468 33.29 -28.44 1.61
N PRO A 469 33.42 -27.58 2.65
CA PRO A 469 32.29 -26.79 3.16
C PRO A 469 31.75 -25.80 2.11
N PHE A 470 32.61 -25.28 1.23
CA PHE A 470 32.18 -24.48 0.08
C PHE A 470 31.32 -25.27 -0.89
N CYS A 471 31.77 -26.43 -1.35
CA CYS A 471 31.03 -27.26 -2.29
C CYS A 471 29.67 -27.68 -1.72
N LEU A 472 29.60 -27.99 -0.42
CA LEU A 472 28.34 -28.28 0.25
C LEU A 472 27.37 -27.08 0.17
N LEU A 473 27.83 -25.89 0.60
CA LEU A 473 27.01 -24.69 0.62
C LEU A 473 26.57 -24.25 -0.79
N PHE A 474 27.50 -24.24 -1.73
CA PHE A 474 27.23 -23.89 -3.11
C PHE A 474 26.23 -24.86 -3.74
N SER A 475 26.38 -26.17 -3.48
CA SER A 475 25.44 -27.18 -3.97
C SER A 475 24.04 -26.98 -3.39
N LEU A 476 23.89 -26.63 -2.10
CA LEU A 476 22.58 -26.33 -1.51
C LEU A 476 21.90 -25.15 -2.21
N ASN A 477 22.61 -24.05 -2.45
CA ASN A 477 22.05 -22.90 -3.17
C ASN A 477 21.68 -23.26 -4.62
N VAL A 478 22.55 -23.99 -5.32
CA VAL A 478 22.30 -24.44 -6.69
C VAL A 478 21.07 -25.35 -6.76
N ILE A 479 20.92 -26.31 -5.83
CA ILE A 479 19.75 -27.19 -5.78
C ILE A 479 18.46 -26.38 -5.63
N ILE A 480 18.43 -25.42 -4.71
CA ILE A 480 17.23 -24.58 -4.50
C ILE A 480 16.93 -23.75 -5.75
N LEU A 481 17.94 -23.15 -6.38
CA LEU A 481 17.77 -22.34 -7.59
C LEU A 481 17.32 -23.19 -8.80
N VAL A 482 17.83 -24.41 -8.94
CA VAL A 482 17.39 -25.36 -9.98
C VAL A 482 15.93 -25.74 -9.76
N CYS A 483 15.54 -26.10 -8.52
CA CYS A 483 14.14 -26.38 -8.18
C CYS A 483 13.25 -25.19 -8.50
N TRP A 484 13.67 -23.97 -8.14
CA TRP A 484 12.91 -22.76 -8.45
C TRP A 484 12.75 -22.55 -9.96
N THR A 485 13.82 -22.75 -10.73
CA THR A 485 13.81 -22.58 -12.20
C THR A 485 12.89 -23.60 -12.90
N ILE A 486 12.77 -24.83 -12.36
CA ILE A 486 12.04 -25.92 -13.02
C ILE A 486 10.57 -25.97 -12.57
N ILE A 487 10.30 -25.74 -11.27
CA ILE A 487 8.98 -25.96 -10.68
C ILE A 487 8.10 -24.71 -10.77
N ASP A 488 8.65 -23.53 -10.46
CA ASP A 488 7.91 -22.27 -10.38
C ASP A 488 8.80 -21.09 -10.82
N PRO A 489 9.21 -21.06 -12.11
CA PRO A 489 10.13 -20.04 -12.60
C PRO A 489 9.55 -18.64 -12.42
N LEU A 490 10.39 -17.67 -12.04
CA LEU A 490 9.98 -16.27 -12.12
C LEU A 490 9.76 -15.88 -13.57
N THR A 491 8.58 -15.36 -13.85
CA THR A 491 8.22 -14.78 -15.14
C THR A 491 8.02 -13.28 -14.98
N TYR A 492 8.44 -12.51 -15.98
CA TYR A 492 8.09 -11.10 -16.07
C TYR A 492 6.64 -11.01 -16.52
N ASP A 493 5.79 -10.46 -15.66
CA ASP A 493 4.37 -10.26 -15.95
C ASP A 493 3.94 -8.84 -15.55
N ARG A 494 2.95 -8.32 -16.28
CA ARG A 494 2.44 -6.96 -16.12
C ARG A 494 1.03 -7.02 -15.55
N LYS A 495 0.89 -6.58 -14.29
CA LYS A 495 -0.39 -6.58 -13.56
C LYS A 495 -0.99 -5.18 -13.58
N PHE A 496 -2.29 -5.09 -13.88
CA PHE A 496 -3.01 -3.82 -13.82
C PHE A 496 -3.18 -3.35 -12.38
N ALA A 497 -2.91 -2.07 -12.13
CA ALA A 497 -3.09 -1.47 -10.82
C ALA A 497 -4.60 -1.24 -10.57
N PRO A 498 -5.04 -1.24 -9.29
CA PRO A 498 -6.44 -0.96 -8.98
C PRO A 498 -6.81 0.47 -9.37
N GLY A 499 -7.86 0.60 -10.19
CA GLY A 499 -8.39 1.88 -10.65
C GLY A 499 -8.73 1.85 -12.13
N THR A 500 -9.88 2.41 -12.48
CA THR A 500 -10.33 2.50 -13.86
C THR A 500 -10.70 3.93 -14.22
N ASP A 501 -10.72 4.24 -15.50
CA ASP A 501 -11.31 5.48 -15.98
C ASP A 501 -12.84 5.45 -15.86
N LEU A 502 -13.50 6.55 -16.27
CA LEU A 502 -14.95 6.70 -16.24
C LEU A 502 -15.68 5.69 -17.16
N TRP A 503 -14.98 4.95 -18.00
CA TRP A 503 -15.53 3.89 -18.88
C TRP A 503 -15.06 2.50 -18.47
N ASN A 504 -14.56 2.34 -17.24
CA ASN A 504 -14.11 1.07 -16.69
C ASN A 504 -12.91 0.46 -17.47
N ARG A 505 -12.02 1.30 -18.02
CA ARG A 505 -10.76 0.89 -18.64
C ARG A 505 -9.59 1.07 -17.68
N ASP A 506 -8.63 0.15 -17.69
CA ASP A 506 -7.46 0.19 -16.80
C ASP A 506 -6.54 1.38 -17.09
N ILE A 507 -6.23 2.17 -16.07
CA ILE A 507 -5.43 3.40 -16.20
C ILE A 507 -3.94 3.21 -15.93
N ALA A 508 -3.56 2.13 -15.24
CA ALA A 508 -2.19 1.91 -14.82
C ALA A 508 -1.82 0.41 -14.79
N SER A 509 -0.55 0.09 -15.06
CA SER A 509 -0.02 -1.26 -15.07
C SER A 509 1.43 -1.32 -14.58
N ASN A 510 1.74 -2.34 -13.78
CA ASN A 510 3.04 -2.54 -13.14
C ASN A 510 3.69 -3.82 -13.68
N GLY A 511 4.88 -3.70 -14.25
CA GLY A 511 5.69 -4.85 -14.69
C GLY A 511 6.62 -5.32 -13.58
N SER A 512 6.61 -6.62 -13.25
CA SER A 512 7.53 -7.19 -12.26
C SER A 512 7.80 -8.68 -12.50
N CYS A 513 8.94 -9.17 -12.02
CA CYS A 513 9.24 -10.59 -11.96
C CYS A 513 8.49 -11.22 -10.79
N SER A 514 7.55 -12.12 -11.06
CA SER A 514 6.74 -12.78 -10.03
C SER A 514 6.55 -14.26 -10.35
N SER A 515 6.27 -15.04 -9.31
CA SER A 515 5.92 -16.47 -9.35
C SER A 515 4.95 -16.76 -8.20
N GLU A 516 4.12 -17.79 -8.29
CA GLU A 516 3.04 -18.04 -7.31
C GLU A 516 3.59 -18.29 -5.90
N HIS A 517 4.76 -18.94 -5.79
CA HIS A 517 5.37 -19.35 -4.53
C HIS A 517 6.77 -18.77 -4.35
N THR A 518 7.00 -17.53 -4.80
CA THR A 518 8.28 -16.79 -4.68
C THR A 518 8.92 -16.91 -3.28
N LEU A 519 8.13 -16.71 -2.20
CA LEU A 519 8.65 -16.73 -0.83
C LEU A 519 9.19 -18.10 -0.40
N ALA A 520 8.64 -19.20 -0.94
CA ALA A 520 9.05 -20.56 -0.60
C ALA A 520 10.49 -20.88 -1.03
N TYR A 521 11.02 -20.17 -2.04
CA TYR A 521 12.39 -20.33 -2.54
C TYR A 521 13.34 -19.25 -2.01
N VAL A 522 12.87 -17.99 -1.91
CA VAL A 522 13.69 -16.89 -1.38
C VAL A 522 14.00 -17.08 0.10
N ALA A 523 13.04 -17.55 0.90
CA ALA A 523 13.24 -17.76 2.34
C ALA A 523 14.37 -18.76 2.67
N PRO A 524 14.42 -19.99 2.12
CA PRO A 524 15.52 -20.91 2.38
C PRO A 524 16.86 -20.43 1.83
N LEU A 525 16.91 -19.77 0.65
CA LEU A 525 18.13 -19.16 0.12
C LEU A 525 18.68 -18.08 1.05
N GLY A 526 17.80 -17.20 1.53
CA GLY A 526 18.13 -16.17 2.50
C GLY A 526 18.58 -16.75 3.84
N MET A 527 17.89 -17.79 4.33
CA MET A 527 18.23 -18.47 5.58
C MET A 527 19.60 -19.14 5.53
N VAL A 528 19.90 -19.90 4.46
CA VAL A 528 21.22 -20.52 4.26
C VAL A 528 22.30 -19.44 4.24
N SER A 529 22.09 -18.35 3.49
CA SER A 529 23.03 -17.24 3.39
C SER A 529 23.26 -16.54 4.73
N PHE A 530 22.19 -16.31 5.49
CA PHE A 530 22.24 -15.66 6.80
C PHE A 530 22.93 -16.52 7.86
N CYS A 531 22.57 -17.80 7.99
CA CYS A 531 23.21 -18.72 8.95
C CYS A 531 24.72 -18.78 8.74
N VAL A 532 25.13 -18.78 7.48
CA VAL A 532 26.52 -18.86 7.06
C VAL A 532 27.28 -17.56 7.37
N LEU A 533 26.65 -16.40 7.18
CA LEU A 533 27.19 -15.11 7.64
C LEU A 533 27.36 -15.08 9.15
N VAL A 534 26.39 -15.57 9.93
CA VAL A 534 26.48 -15.63 11.40
C VAL A 534 27.67 -16.47 11.84
N ILE A 535 27.86 -17.66 11.23
CA ILE A 535 29.01 -18.52 11.52
C ILE A 535 30.33 -17.81 11.19
N ALA A 536 30.41 -17.10 10.07
CA ALA A 536 31.61 -16.35 9.70
C ALA A 536 31.88 -15.15 10.60
N CYS A 537 30.84 -14.43 11.03
CA CYS A 537 30.95 -13.36 12.02
C CYS A 537 31.48 -13.92 13.35
N TRP A 538 30.96 -15.06 13.81
CA TRP A 538 31.47 -15.72 15.01
C TRP A 538 32.95 -16.11 14.87
N GLN A 539 33.34 -16.68 13.73
CA GLN A 539 34.75 -16.98 13.46
C GLN A 539 35.63 -15.74 13.37
N ALA A 540 35.13 -14.64 12.80
CA ALA A 540 35.86 -13.39 12.75
C ALA A 540 36.06 -12.79 14.15
N VAL A 541 35.07 -12.93 15.04
CA VAL A 541 35.18 -12.54 16.44
C VAL A 541 36.19 -13.43 17.16
N ALA A 542 36.18 -14.74 16.96
CA ALA A 542 37.18 -15.65 17.52
C ALA A 542 38.61 -15.30 17.05
N ALA A 543 38.76 -14.79 15.83
CA ALA A 543 40.03 -14.38 15.26
C ALA A 543 40.53 -12.98 15.71
N ARG A 544 39.73 -12.21 16.46
CA ARG A 544 39.96 -10.77 16.68
C ARG A 544 41.19 -10.44 17.52
N ASP A 545 41.52 -11.31 18.48
CA ASP A 545 42.57 -11.07 19.49
C ASP A 545 43.96 -11.47 18.97
N ILE A 546 44.02 -12.05 17.77
CA ILE A 546 45.24 -12.44 17.08
C ILE A 546 45.86 -11.20 16.42
N LYS A 547 46.79 -10.54 17.15
CA LYS A 547 47.56 -9.41 16.63
C LYS A 547 48.69 -9.89 15.70
N SER A 548 48.39 -10.20 14.44
CA SER A 548 49.40 -10.38 13.38
C SER A 548 49.80 -9.04 12.74
N GLU A 549 51.07 -8.86 12.35
CA GLU A 549 51.53 -7.67 11.58
C GLU A 549 50.72 -7.46 10.30
N PHE A 550 50.17 -8.54 9.75
CA PHE A 550 49.17 -8.50 8.70
C PHE A 550 47.81 -8.35 9.36
N ALA A 551 47.31 -7.12 9.49
CA ALA A 551 45.98 -6.80 10.02
C ALA A 551 44.82 -7.31 9.12
N GLU A 552 45.03 -8.39 8.37
CA GLU A 552 44.10 -8.96 7.38
C GLU A 552 42.82 -9.48 8.04
N ALA A 553 42.93 -10.17 9.19
CA ALA A 553 41.77 -10.69 9.92
C ALA A 553 40.81 -9.58 10.38
N LYS A 554 41.35 -8.40 10.77
CA LYS A 554 40.55 -7.24 11.16
C LYS A 554 39.66 -6.76 10.00
N TRP A 555 40.24 -6.56 8.83
CA TRP A 555 39.50 -6.06 7.66
C TRP A 555 38.48 -7.09 7.13
N ILE A 556 38.85 -8.38 7.14
CA ILE A 556 37.90 -9.46 6.81
C ILE A 556 36.73 -9.46 7.80
N GLY A 557 36.97 -9.27 9.10
CA GLY A 557 35.91 -9.17 10.11
C GLY A 557 34.96 -7.99 9.87
N TRP A 558 35.49 -6.81 9.52
CA TRP A 558 34.65 -5.67 9.12
C TRP A 558 33.85 -5.97 7.86
N THR A 559 34.42 -6.65 6.87
CA THR A 559 33.68 -7.09 5.67
C THR A 559 32.54 -8.04 6.02
N MET A 560 32.77 -9.05 6.88
CA MET A 560 31.71 -9.97 7.33
C MET A 560 30.59 -9.24 8.07
N PHE A 561 30.95 -8.31 8.97
CA PHE A 561 29.98 -7.51 9.71
C PHE A 561 29.15 -6.61 8.79
N SER A 562 29.77 -5.93 7.83
CA SER A 562 29.04 -5.10 6.85
C SER A 562 28.11 -5.91 5.97
N LEU A 563 28.49 -7.13 5.57
CA LEU A 563 27.60 -8.05 4.84
C LEU A 563 26.41 -8.45 5.71
N ALA A 564 26.63 -8.85 6.97
CA ALA A 564 25.56 -9.21 7.88
C ALA A 564 24.59 -8.04 8.14
N GLN A 565 25.12 -6.81 8.31
CA GLN A 565 24.32 -5.60 8.42
C GLN A 565 23.44 -5.38 7.18
N GLY A 566 24.01 -5.51 5.98
CA GLY A 566 23.26 -5.31 4.73
C GLY A 566 22.10 -6.30 4.57
N PHE A 567 22.25 -7.55 5.00
CA PHE A 567 21.15 -8.51 5.04
C PHE A 567 20.07 -8.10 6.06
N LEU A 568 20.47 -7.70 7.27
CA LEU A 568 19.55 -7.32 8.34
C LEU A 568 18.72 -6.07 7.97
N THR A 569 19.34 -5.06 7.37
CA THR A 569 18.66 -3.84 6.94
C THR A 569 17.95 -4.01 5.60
N GLY A 570 18.46 -4.84 4.70
CA GLY A 570 17.93 -5.02 3.36
C GLY A 570 16.56 -5.71 3.35
N ILE A 571 16.37 -6.75 4.18
CA ILE A 571 15.13 -7.55 4.17
C ILE A 571 13.89 -6.69 4.47
N PRO A 572 13.82 -5.89 5.56
CA PRO A 572 12.65 -5.06 5.84
C PRO A 572 12.36 -4.03 4.74
N ILE A 573 13.39 -3.41 4.17
CA ILE A 573 13.22 -2.36 3.15
C ILE A 573 12.66 -2.96 1.86
N VAL A 574 13.13 -4.14 1.46
CA VAL A 574 12.62 -4.85 0.27
C VAL A 574 11.14 -5.26 0.47
N VAL A 575 10.77 -5.69 1.68
CA VAL A 575 9.37 -6.05 2.00
C VAL A 575 8.44 -4.83 1.93
N VAL A 576 8.88 -3.66 2.40
CA VAL A 576 8.08 -2.42 2.38
C VAL A 576 7.92 -1.85 0.97
N THR A 577 8.95 -2.01 0.12
CA THR A 577 8.96 -1.38 -1.22
C THR A 577 8.40 -2.27 -2.33
N LYS A 578 8.01 -3.52 -2.04
CA LYS A 578 7.59 -4.52 -3.05
C LYS A 578 6.46 -4.08 -3.98
N ASP A 579 5.55 -3.22 -3.51
CA ASP A 579 4.35 -2.82 -4.25
C ASP A 579 4.59 -1.57 -5.12
N ILE A 580 5.78 -0.95 -5.01
CA ILE A 580 6.19 0.25 -5.76
C ILE A 580 7.41 -0.12 -6.63
N PRO A 581 7.24 -0.38 -7.94
CA PRO A 581 8.30 -0.91 -8.81
C PRO A 581 9.59 -0.10 -8.80
N GLU A 582 9.48 1.23 -8.87
CA GLU A 582 10.63 2.14 -8.86
C GLU A 582 11.43 2.05 -7.55
N ALA A 583 10.73 2.06 -6.41
CA ALA A 583 11.35 1.98 -5.09
C ALA A 583 11.99 0.61 -4.84
N PHE A 584 11.33 -0.47 -5.26
CA PHE A 584 11.86 -1.83 -5.18
C PHE A 584 13.16 -1.96 -5.99
N TYR A 585 13.15 -1.49 -7.24
CA TYR A 585 14.32 -1.49 -8.12
C TYR A 585 15.50 -0.70 -7.53
N LEU A 586 15.25 0.53 -7.06
CA LEU A 586 16.29 1.38 -6.47
C LEU A 586 16.87 0.75 -5.20
N THR A 587 16.02 0.17 -4.35
CA THR A 587 16.43 -0.51 -3.13
C THR A 587 17.41 -1.65 -3.42
N LEU A 588 17.04 -2.57 -4.33
CA LEU A 588 17.89 -3.70 -4.68
C LEU A 588 19.18 -3.26 -5.38
N THR A 589 19.11 -2.24 -6.24
CA THR A 589 20.26 -1.67 -6.94
C THR A 589 21.28 -1.08 -5.96
N PHE A 590 20.83 -0.20 -5.07
CA PHE A 590 21.72 0.45 -4.10
C PHE A 590 22.27 -0.54 -3.07
N LEU A 591 21.46 -1.48 -2.59
CA LEU A 591 21.91 -2.51 -1.66
C LEU A 591 23.01 -3.37 -2.30
N THR A 592 22.79 -3.87 -3.51
CA THR A 592 23.77 -4.71 -4.23
C THR A 592 25.05 -3.93 -4.54
N PHE A 593 24.93 -2.71 -5.04
CA PHE A 593 26.07 -1.82 -5.31
C PHE A 593 26.91 -1.55 -4.05
N ALA A 594 26.25 -1.20 -2.95
CA ALA A 594 26.92 -0.91 -1.67
C ALA A 594 27.66 -2.14 -1.13
N LEU A 595 27.01 -3.30 -1.11
CA LEU A 595 27.61 -4.55 -0.63
C LEU A 595 28.84 -4.94 -1.46
N CYS A 596 28.74 -4.90 -2.79
CA CYS A 596 29.88 -5.19 -3.68
C CYS A 596 31.05 -4.23 -3.45
N THR A 597 30.76 -2.93 -3.37
CA THR A 597 31.76 -1.88 -3.21
C THR A 597 32.49 -2.01 -1.87
N VAL A 598 31.76 -2.23 -0.78
CA VAL A 598 32.34 -2.40 0.56
C VAL A 598 33.26 -3.62 0.63
N VAL A 599 32.87 -4.75 0.03
CA VAL A 599 33.72 -5.96 -0.02
C VAL A 599 35.02 -5.66 -0.75
N LEU A 600 34.96 -5.08 -1.94
CA LEU A 600 36.18 -4.78 -2.72
C LEU A 600 37.09 -3.80 -1.98
N LEU A 601 36.54 -2.70 -1.46
CA LEU A 601 37.34 -1.67 -0.80
C LEU A 601 38.01 -2.18 0.48
N LEU A 602 37.27 -2.86 1.36
CA LEU A 602 37.80 -3.35 2.64
C LEU A 602 38.82 -4.48 2.45
N ILE A 603 38.72 -5.27 1.39
CA ILE A 603 39.66 -6.37 1.13
C ILE A 603 40.92 -5.90 0.39
N PHE A 604 40.78 -5.08 -0.65
CA PHE A 604 41.91 -4.73 -1.53
C PHE A 604 42.66 -3.47 -1.10
N VAL A 605 41.97 -2.41 -0.64
CA VAL A 605 42.62 -1.13 -0.34
C VAL A 605 43.66 -1.25 0.79
N PRO A 606 43.40 -1.94 1.92
CA PRO A 606 44.42 -2.14 2.95
C PRO A 606 45.64 -2.91 2.42
N LYS A 607 45.44 -3.86 1.51
CA LYS A 607 46.53 -4.66 0.92
C LYS A 607 47.40 -3.86 -0.02
N ILE A 608 46.80 -3.02 -0.85
CA ILE A 608 47.52 -2.10 -1.73
C ILE A 608 48.36 -1.12 -0.89
N ARG A 609 47.78 -0.54 0.16
CA ARG A 609 48.51 0.37 1.07
C ARG A 609 49.67 -0.33 1.80
N MET A 610 49.46 -1.57 2.26
CA MET A 610 50.55 -2.35 2.87
C MET A 610 51.64 -2.68 1.85
N HIS A 611 51.28 -3.15 0.65
CA HIS A 611 52.23 -3.42 -0.42
C HIS A 611 53.09 -2.18 -0.75
N GLN A 612 52.49 -1.00 -0.87
CA GLN A 612 53.22 0.25 -1.10
C GLN A 612 54.22 0.59 0.03
N ARG A 613 53.88 0.29 1.28
CA ARG A 613 54.79 0.49 2.42
C ARG A 613 55.97 -0.50 2.38
N TYR A 614 55.71 -1.77 2.07
CA TYR A 614 56.75 -2.79 2.01
C TYR A 614 57.68 -2.63 0.80
N ASN A 615 57.20 -2.14 -0.34
CA ASN A 615 58.03 -1.89 -1.52
C ASN A 615 59.10 -0.79 -1.31
N LYS A 616 58.95 0.07 -0.29
CA LYS A 616 59.97 1.06 0.08
C LYS A 616 61.13 0.47 0.90
N LEU A 617 60.98 -0.74 1.44
CA LEU A 617 61.97 -1.41 2.27
C LEU A 617 62.87 -2.31 1.40
N THR A 618 64.13 -2.44 1.79
CA THR A 618 65.05 -3.38 1.13
C THR A 618 64.60 -4.84 1.33
N PRO A 619 64.96 -5.79 0.44
CA PRO A 619 64.56 -7.19 0.58
C PRO A 619 64.98 -7.84 1.91
N MET A 620 66.08 -7.36 2.51
CA MET A 620 66.57 -7.80 3.82
C MET A 620 65.70 -7.26 4.96
N GLU A 621 65.29 -6.00 4.89
CA GLU A 621 64.35 -5.39 5.84
C GLU A 621 62.95 -6.01 5.73
N GLN A 622 62.49 -6.35 4.53
CA GLN A 622 61.23 -7.06 4.32
C GLN A 622 61.22 -8.43 5.01
N LYS A 623 62.30 -9.20 4.84
CA LYS A 623 62.48 -10.51 5.51
C LYS A 623 62.60 -10.36 7.03
N ASN A 624 63.32 -9.33 7.51
CA ASN A 624 63.47 -9.06 8.94
C ASN A 624 62.15 -8.63 9.58
N ALA A 625 61.37 -7.75 8.95
CA ALA A 625 60.04 -7.38 9.41
C ALA A 625 59.12 -8.61 9.53
N MET A 626 59.09 -9.45 8.49
CA MET A 626 58.31 -10.69 8.50
C MET A 626 58.79 -11.70 9.58
N ALA A 627 60.09 -11.77 9.84
CA ALA A 627 60.64 -12.62 10.90
C ALA A 627 60.33 -12.09 12.31
N ILE A 628 60.33 -10.76 12.49
CA ILE A 628 59.98 -10.09 13.74
C ILE A 628 58.51 -10.30 14.08
N SER A 629 57.59 -10.22 13.11
CA SER A 629 56.18 -10.54 13.34
C SER A 629 55.94 -11.98 13.75
N LEU A 630 56.59 -12.93 13.07
CA LEU A 630 56.48 -14.34 13.43
C LEU A 630 56.97 -14.59 14.86
N ARG A 631 58.06 -13.94 15.30
CA ARG A 631 58.56 -14.02 16.69
C ARG A 631 57.62 -13.35 17.70
N LYS A 632 57.07 -12.19 17.38
CA LYS A 632 56.13 -11.48 18.26
C LYS A 632 54.83 -12.28 18.47
N SER A 633 54.36 -12.95 17.42
CA SER A 633 53.20 -13.85 17.48
C SER A 633 53.52 -15.12 18.28
N SER A 634 54.72 -15.71 18.11
CA SER A 634 55.18 -16.87 18.88
C SER A 634 55.38 -16.58 20.39
N ASN A 635 55.91 -15.42 20.75
CA ASN A 635 56.10 -15.02 22.15
C ASN A 635 54.77 -14.75 22.86
N MET A 636 53.75 -14.28 22.13
CA MET A 636 52.40 -14.09 22.67
C MET A 636 51.74 -15.44 22.99
N ILE A 637 51.89 -16.45 22.12
CA ILE A 637 51.43 -17.83 22.35
C ILE A 637 52.18 -18.47 23.54
N GLY A 638 53.50 -18.29 23.62
CA GLY A 638 54.31 -18.80 24.74
C GLY A 638 53.94 -18.19 26.11
N ASN A 639 53.53 -16.92 26.13
CA ASN A 639 53.06 -16.26 27.35
C ASN A 639 51.65 -16.73 27.76
N LEU A 640 50.74 -16.98 26.81
CA LEU A 640 49.41 -17.58 27.09
C LEU A 640 49.53 -19.02 27.61
N ALA A 641 50.44 -19.82 27.05
CA ALA A 641 50.72 -21.17 27.56
C ALA A 641 51.31 -21.16 28.98
N LYS A 642 52.18 -20.19 29.31
CA LYS A 642 52.70 -20.00 30.67
C LYS A 642 51.62 -19.57 31.68
N VAL A 643 50.66 -18.76 31.27
CA VAL A 643 49.52 -18.35 32.12
C VAL A 643 48.61 -19.54 32.42
N ASN A 644 48.29 -20.38 31.42
CA ASN A 644 47.50 -21.60 31.65
C ASN A 644 48.24 -22.64 32.50
N TYR A 645 49.56 -22.78 32.36
CA TYR A 645 50.35 -23.70 33.19
C TYR A 645 50.46 -23.23 34.64
N SER A 646 50.53 -21.91 34.88
CA SER A 646 50.56 -21.35 36.25
C SER A 646 49.18 -21.41 36.94
N GLN A 647 48.08 -21.32 36.18
CA GLN A 647 46.74 -21.58 36.73
C GLN A 647 46.48 -23.07 37.00
N ALA A 648 46.99 -23.99 36.17
CA ALA A 648 46.94 -25.43 36.45
C ALA A 648 47.77 -25.81 37.69
N LEU A 649 48.96 -25.20 37.86
CA LEU A 649 49.80 -25.42 39.05
C LEU A 649 49.18 -24.85 40.35
N GLN A 650 48.33 -23.81 40.25
CA GLN A 650 47.60 -23.27 41.41
C GLN A 650 46.39 -24.13 41.80
N LEU A 651 45.82 -24.89 40.86
CA LEU A 651 44.72 -25.82 41.13
C LEU A 651 45.20 -27.12 41.80
N ASP A 652 46.41 -27.61 41.50
CA ASP A 652 47.01 -28.75 42.21
C ASP A 652 47.49 -28.42 43.64
N PHE A 653 47.72 -27.14 43.96
CA PHE A 653 48.14 -26.71 45.31
C PHE A 653 46.98 -26.53 46.32
N SER A 654 45.72 -26.65 45.88
CA SER A 654 44.54 -26.57 46.79
C SER A 654 44.02 -27.93 47.28
N SER A 655 44.68 -29.03 46.94
CA SER A 655 44.28 -30.40 47.33
C SER A 655 45.39 -31.13 48.08
N SER A 656 45.85 -30.60 49.23
CA SER A 656 46.60 -31.36 50.25
C SER A 656 46.68 -30.59 51.56
N ASN A 657 45.63 -30.68 52.38
CA ASN A 657 45.69 -30.34 53.80
C ASN A 657 45.12 -31.53 54.58
N HIS A 658 45.98 -32.46 54.99
CA HIS A 658 45.70 -33.33 56.15
C HIS A 658 47.01 -33.76 56.83
N GLN A 659 47.12 -33.33 58.09
CA GLN A 659 47.84 -33.91 59.23
C GLN A 659 49.30 -34.35 59.10
N ALA A 660 50.15 -33.62 59.85
CA ALA A 660 51.39 -34.15 60.42
C ALA A 660 51.10 -35.24 61.47
N PRO A 661 52.07 -36.13 61.75
CA PRO A 661 52.89 -35.86 62.94
C PRO A 661 54.39 -36.08 62.75
N GLN A 662 55.10 -35.59 63.77
CA GLN A 662 56.54 -35.51 63.96
C GLN A 662 57.27 -36.86 63.90
N GLY A 663 58.50 -36.85 63.39
CA GLY A 663 59.41 -37.99 63.40
C GLY A 663 60.81 -37.59 62.93
N GLU A 664 61.72 -37.59 63.88
CA GLU A 664 63.13 -37.21 63.83
C GLU A 664 64.02 -38.04 62.89
N VAL A 665 65.12 -37.41 62.44
CA VAL A 665 66.50 -37.96 62.32
C VAL A 665 66.97 -38.57 60.97
N LYS A 666 68.19 -38.08 60.63
CA LYS A 666 69.29 -38.63 59.80
C LYS A 666 69.41 -38.24 58.31
N ASN A 667 70.16 -37.15 58.11
CA ASN A 667 71.46 -37.10 57.40
C ASN A 667 71.86 -38.33 56.59
N THR A 668 72.17 -38.10 55.31
CA THR A 668 73.47 -38.27 54.61
C THR A 668 73.17 -38.04 53.13
N GLY A 669 73.89 -37.29 52.31
CA GLY A 669 75.26 -36.78 52.34
C GLY A 669 75.69 -36.61 50.87
N LEU A 670 76.82 -35.92 50.67
CA LEU A 670 77.45 -35.51 49.40
C LEU A 670 76.86 -34.22 48.78
N THR A 671 77.35 -32.99 49.09
CA THR A 671 78.71 -32.39 48.96
C THR A 671 79.33 -32.65 47.58
N CYS A 672 79.88 -31.71 46.82
CA CYS A 672 80.62 -30.45 47.01
C CYS A 672 80.69 -29.78 45.61
N SER A 673 81.13 -28.55 45.33
CA SER A 673 81.57 -27.35 46.04
C SER A 673 82.13 -26.39 44.95
N ASN A 674 82.41 -25.14 45.36
CA ASN A 674 83.39 -24.18 44.81
C ASN A 674 82.95 -23.39 43.55
N ARG A 675 83.18 -22.07 43.41
CA ARG A 675 83.87 -21.03 44.21
C ARG A 675 83.60 -19.67 43.53
N ALA A 676 83.54 -18.57 44.29
CA ALA A 676 83.75 -17.19 43.78
C ALA A 676 85.26 -16.96 43.46
N PRO A 677 85.71 -15.89 42.74
CA PRO A 677 85.78 -14.49 43.26
C PRO A 677 85.34 -13.42 42.20
N GLU A 678 84.87 -12.21 42.51
CA GLU A 678 85.47 -11.02 43.17
C GLU A 678 86.38 -10.18 42.24
N GLU A 679 85.93 -8.96 41.85
CA GLU A 679 86.69 -7.69 41.77
C GLU A 679 85.80 -6.49 41.29
N ALA A 680 85.26 -5.73 42.26
CA ALA A 680 85.49 -4.30 42.58
C ALA A 680 85.46 -3.15 41.49
N PRO A 681 85.50 -1.84 41.84
CA PRO A 681 84.32 -0.94 41.84
C PRO A 681 84.56 0.50 41.30
N LYS A 682 83.52 1.37 41.34
CA LYS A 682 83.48 2.85 41.59
C LYS A 682 82.14 3.42 41.06
N ALA A 683 81.20 3.96 41.84
CA ALA A 683 81.19 5.21 42.63
C ALA A 683 81.61 6.44 41.78
N ASN A 684 80.94 7.59 41.74
CA ASN A 684 80.12 8.24 42.76
C ASN A 684 79.25 9.37 42.14
N CYS A 685 78.24 9.80 42.88
CA CYS A 685 77.32 10.91 42.58
C CYS A 685 77.98 12.30 42.56
N GLN A 686 77.40 13.26 41.84
CA GLN A 686 77.32 14.68 42.25
C GLN A 686 76.27 15.48 41.45
N ALA A 687 75.72 16.50 42.10
CA ALA A 687 74.49 17.26 41.78
C ALA A 687 74.75 18.79 41.63
N SER A 688 73.68 19.55 41.33
CA SER A 688 73.51 21.02 41.24
C SER A 688 74.03 21.69 39.95
N ASP A 689 73.42 22.73 39.33
CA ASP A 689 72.34 23.66 39.72
C ASP A 689 71.81 24.45 38.49
N ASN A 690 70.69 25.17 38.69
CA ASN A 690 70.20 26.41 38.04
C ASN A 690 69.24 26.43 36.81
N ASN A 691 68.02 26.96 37.08
CA ASN A 691 67.24 28.05 36.40
C ASN A 691 67.00 28.00 34.85
N LYS A 692 65.84 28.33 34.26
CA LYS A 692 64.64 29.09 34.68
C LYS A 692 63.48 28.95 33.66
N SER A 693 62.26 29.21 34.15
CA SER A 693 61.02 29.69 33.48
C SER A 693 60.10 28.67 32.80
N SER A 694 58.76 28.75 32.86
CA SER A 694 57.75 29.39 33.73
C SER A 694 56.37 28.92 33.22
N GLY A 695 55.38 28.70 34.11
CA GLY A 695 53.96 28.64 33.71
C GLY A 695 53.12 27.52 34.35
N ALA A 696 52.76 27.70 35.62
CA ALA A 696 51.77 26.95 36.42
C ALA A 696 50.32 27.14 35.87
N PHE A 697 49.42 26.13 35.85
CA PHE A 697 48.60 25.60 36.96
C PHE A 697 47.68 26.68 37.60
N TYR A 698 46.41 26.49 37.99
CA TYR A 698 45.78 25.38 38.73
C TYR A 698 44.25 25.65 38.95
N LYS A 699 43.49 24.57 39.24
CA LYS A 699 42.40 24.36 40.24
C LYS A 699 41.14 25.28 40.25
N LYS A 700 39.88 24.82 40.28
CA LYS A 700 39.10 23.82 41.09
C LYS A 700 38.56 24.38 42.43
N ILE A 701 37.24 24.21 42.61
CA ILE A 701 36.44 23.92 43.84
C ILE A 701 35.59 25.05 44.51
N ASP A 702 34.31 24.67 44.71
CA ASP A 702 33.24 24.94 45.70
C ASP A 702 32.40 26.23 45.84
N GLU A 703 31.08 25.94 45.86
CA GLU A 703 29.93 26.38 46.68
C GLU A 703 29.78 27.84 47.15
N SER A 704 28.64 28.46 46.78
CA SER A 704 27.51 28.83 47.65
C SER A 704 26.59 29.91 47.00
N GLU A 705 25.28 29.76 47.24
CA GLU A 705 24.12 30.63 46.90
C GLU A 705 24.12 32.01 47.64
N PRO A 706 23.11 32.94 47.52
CA PRO A 706 21.95 33.05 46.61
C PRO A 706 21.52 34.49 46.12
N SER A 707 20.61 34.49 45.12
CA SER A 707 19.46 35.42 44.85
C SER A 707 19.63 36.83 44.22
N LYS A 708 18.99 37.07 43.06
CA LYS A 708 17.73 37.85 42.88
C LYS A 708 17.39 38.17 41.39
N LYS A 709 16.13 37.87 41.00
CA LYS A 709 15.16 38.55 40.08
C LYS A 709 15.68 39.23 38.78
N SER A 710 15.07 39.15 37.59
CA SER A 710 13.64 39.25 37.25
C SER A 710 13.40 38.99 35.73
N SER A 711 12.41 38.13 35.43
CA SER A 711 11.29 38.26 34.47
C SER A 711 11.48 38.58 32.97
N TYR A 712 10.90 37.71 32.14
CA TYR A 712 10.20 38.03 30.87
C TYR A 712 8.92 37.18 30.80
N ILE A 713 7.80 37.82 30.45
CA ILE A 713 6.44 37.27 30.23
C ILE A 713 5.87 37.99 28.99
N ASP A 714 5.26 37.21 28.08
CA ASP A 714 4.12 37.44 27.15
C ASP A 714 4.07 38.72 26.27
N ASP A 715 3.36 38.84 25.14
CA ASP A 715 2.26 38.13 24.47
C ASP A 715 2.12 38.70 23.03
N GLY A 716 1.39 38.00 22.14
CA GLY A 716 0.35 38.60 21.28
C GLY A 716 0.65 39.43 20.01
N ASP A 717 0.25 38.85 18.85
CA ASP A 717 -0.72 39.37 17.85
C ASP A 717 -0.40 40.52 16.84
N LEU A 718 -1.10 40.45 15.69
CA LEU A 718 -1.22 41.40 14.54
C LEU A 718 0.01 41.47 13.60
N GLY A 719 -0.08 41.56 12.27
CA GLY A 719 -1.14 41.87 11.31
C GLY A 719 -0.46 42.54 10.10
N GLU A 720 -0.68 42.01 8.89
CA GLU A 720 -0.87 42.68 7.59
C GLU A 720 0.10 43.77 7.04
N ILE A 721 0.27 43.77 5.70
CA ILE A 721 0.58 44.90 4.77
C ILE A 721 1.96 44.93 4.04
N HIS A 722 1.87 44.58 2.75
CA HIS A 722 2.46 45.13 1.51
C HIS A 722 3.97 45.31 1.20
N GLN A 723 4.24 44.99 -0.08
CA GLN A 723 5.16 45.59 -1.07
C GLN A 723 6.63 45.14 -1.10
N THR A 724 6.97 44.27 -2.06
CA THR A 724 7.54 44.67 -3.37
C THR A 724 7.51 43.52 -4.37
#